data_AF-A0A0P8DVP9-F1
#
_entry.id   AF-A0A0P8DVP9-F1
#
_cell.length_a   1.000
_cell.length_b   1.000
_cell.length_c   1.000
_cell.angle_alpha   90.00
_cell.angle_beta   90.00
_cell.angle_gamma   90.00
#
_symmetry.space_group_name_H-M   'P 1'
#
loop_
_entity.id
_entity.type
_entity.pdbx_description
1 polymer ?
#
loop_
_entity_poly.entity_id
_entity_poly.type
_entity_poly.pdbx_seq_one_letter_code
_entity_poly.pdbx_strand_id
1 'polypeptide(L)'
;MKTKDISIKYKIIIFGLILSIIPVIIIGLYAYNETQSSLNAEIQNKLTEQVKLEKDTVDMTFSLAQNSVNSSLGVAKAQFYSRGKPSIVNGKMQLGDNYVVNGNFEIVDSVKNMVGGTATVFQVIGDEAVRISTNVINNDSSRAVGTIVSKPVYDAVIMRGETYYGRAWVVNAWYMTAYEPIKDGSGKIIGILYVGIPEDPFVNQIKEKMKSIVVGKTGYLYVIDSKGNLIIHPNLEGENLYEYDFIKEITQTKEGYIQYPWEGRDKVVAYTYYESRDWIIASGSYLEDFSDPIYAIRNGLIIVILIFSVLGSIIGIWFSRYLTRPIGRMLRISNKIAAGDLTVVVKRMSNDEIGQLFGALATMTENLRSVIGKVQSSALKVASTAHELSASSEEMKASTDQISNTTQDIATGVSSQASKMSEITRAMKEMSESVQQVAMNSQKAAQGATAASTTAQNVGKLSEDVAKKMSEIQSTVGGSATAIKQLAGKSQEIGEIIGVITNIADQTNLLALNAAIEAARAGEHGRGFAVVADEVRKLAEESRSAANQITGLIKDIQQGTKQAVTAMEQGTKTVGEGTKNIADTVNAIGDIVKAAADVATMVQEIAATAEEQSASVEEVTASVEDVTAISEQSAAGTQETSAAAEEQAATMDQLVNAAQEMSKLSIELQDEVAKFKIDISAKEQKHAYEPAKVEYKPANERKTAEHEAVEHKTPEHKTAKSGPEGSQKKTKEHSTPGTISSKDEIADIGSSLKDSSLQDLIK
;
A
#
# COMPACT_ATOMS: atom_id res chain seq x y z
N MET A 1 13.34 -46.45 7.92
CA MET A 1 12.81 -45.16 8.42
C MET A 1 13.12 -44.11 7.38
N LYS A 2 12.12 -43.45 6.76
CA LYS A 2 12.38 -42.42 5.74
C LYS A 2 13.18 -41.29 6.39
N THR A 3 14.33 -40.94 5.82
CA THR A 3 15.28 -39.94 6.36
C THR A 3 14.69 -38.53 6.53
N LYS A 4 13.48 -38.29 6.01
CA LYS A 4 12.76 -37.01 6.13
C LYS A 4 12.26 -36.71 7.56
N ASP A 5 11.82 -37.72 8.33
CA ASP A 5 11.15 -37.50 9.63
C ASP A 5 12.10 -37.49 10.84
N ILE A 6 13.40 -37.64 10.61
CA ILE A 6 14.41 -37.59 11.67
C ILE A 6 14.60 -36.12 12.09
N SER A 7 14.40 -35.82 13.38
CA SER A 7 14.65 -34.48 13.95
C SER A 7 16.07 -34.00 13.62
N ILE A 8 16.22 -32.70 13.35
CA ILE A 8 17.52 -32.03 13.12
C ILE A 8 18.53 -32.42 14.21
N LYS A 9 18.05 -32.62 15.45
CA LYS A 9 18.86 -33.08 16.58
C LYS A 9 19.63 -34.37 16.26
N TYR A 10 18.95 -35.37 15.70
CA TYR A 10 19.54 -36.68 15.39
C TYR A 10 20.29 -36.66 14.06
N LYS A 11 19.86 -35.85 13.07
CA LYS A 11 20.59 -35.68 11.81
C LYS A 11 22.01 -35.14 12.03
N ILE A 12 22.16 -34.14 12.90
CA ILE A 12 23.47 -33.57 13.26
C ILE A 12 24.37 -34.60 13.95
N ILE A 13 23.83 -35.39 14.88
CA ILE A 13 24.59 -36.43 15.60
C ILE A 13 25.02 -37.54 14.63
N ILE A 14 24.12 -38.01 13.78
CA ILE A 14 24.42 -39.04 12.77
C ILE A 14 25.50 -38.54 11.79
N PHE A 15 25.39 -37.30 11.31
CA PHE A 15 26.38 -36.74 10.39
C PHE A 15 27.75 -36.57 11.05
N GLY A 16 27.81 -36.12 12.31
CA GLY A 16 29.05 -36.02 13.08
C GLY A 16 29.72 -37.38 13.32
N LEU A 17 28.93 -38.44 13.54
CA LEU A 17 29.44 -39.80 13.66
C LEU A 17 29.97 -40.35 12.32
N ILE A 18 29.26 -40.12 11.22
CA ILE A 18 29.71 -40.49 9.88
C ILE A 18 31.04 -39.81 9.55
N LEU A 19 31.15 -38.51 9.82
CA LEU A 19 32.35 -37.72 9.51
C LEU A 19 33.57 -38.10 10.37
N SER A 20 33.36 -38.65 11.57
CA SER A 20 34.45 -39.07 12.47
C SER A 20 34.87 -40.52 12.28
N ILE A 21 33.97 -41.40 11.87
CA ILE A 21 34.23 -42.85 11.76
C ILE A 21 34.79 -43.23 10.38
N ILE A 22 34.24 -42.69 9.29
CA ILE A 22 34.63 -43.10 7.92
C ILE A 22 36.12 -42.84 7.63
N PRO A 23 36.71 -41.66 7.94
CA PRO A 23 38.13 -41.42 7.65
C PRO A 23 39.05 -42.36 8.42
N VAL A 24 38.71 -42.67 9.68
CA VAL A 24 39.49 -43.58 10.54
C VAL A 24 39.45 -45.01 10.00
N ILE A 25 38.31 -45.47 9.49
CA ILE A 25 38.18 -46.79 8.85
C ILE A 25 39.01 -46.85 7.56
N ILE A 26 38.96 -45.81 6.72
CA ILE A 26 39.72 -45.76 5.46
C ILE A 26 41.23 -45.79 5.73
N ILE A 27 41.72 -44.96 6.66
CA ILE A 27 43.13 -44.94 7.06
C ILE A 27 43.55 -46.27 7.69
N GLY A 28 42.68 -46.88 8.49
CA GLY A 28 42.94 -48.18 9.11
C GLY A 28 43.04 -49.34 8.14
N LEU A 29 42.13 -49.40 7.16
CA LEU A 29 42.19 -50.40 6.09
C LEU A 29 43.44 -50.23 5.22
N TYR A 30 43.82 -49.00 4.91
CA TYR A 30 45.06 -48.71 4.20
C TYR A 30 46.30 -49.18 4.98
N ALA A 31 46.41 -48.81 6.26
CA ALA A 31 47.53 -49.21 7.10
C ALA A 31 47.63 -50.73 7.28
N TYR A 32 46.51 -51.43 7.39
CA TYR A 32 46.47 -52.88 7.50
C TYR A 32 47.01 -53.57 6.23
N ASN A 33 46.54 -53.15 5.05
CA ASN A 33 47.00 -53.71 3.78
C ASN A 33 48.50 -53.44 3.55
N GLU A 34 48.98 -52.23 3.84
CA GLU A 34 50.38 -51.88 3.64
C GLU A 34 51.30 -52.68 4.58
N THR A 35 50.89 -52.88 5.84
CA THR A 35 51.66 -53.67 6.80
C THR A 35 51.75 -55.14 6.38
N GLN A 36 50.66 -55.70 5.84
CA GLN A 36 50.66 -57.08 5.38
C GLN A 36 51.59 -57.29 4.16
N SER A 37 51.60 -56.35 3.23
CA SER A 37 52.52 -56.36 2.07
C SER A 37 53.99 -56.24 2.51
N SER A 38 54.29 -55.28 3.39
CA SER A 38 55.64 -55.04 3.90
C SER A 38 56.18 -56.24 4.70
N LEU A 39 55.34 -56.87 5.53
CA LEU A 39 55.74 -58.04 6.33
C LEU A 39 56.14 -59.23 5.45
N ASN A 40 55.41 -59.53 4.38
CA ASN A 40 55.75 -60.62 3.47
C ASN A 40 57.10 -60.39 2.78
N ALA A 41 57.37 -59.16 2.36
CA ALA A 41 58.66 -58.78 1.78
C ALA A 41 59.81 -58.89 2.81
N GLU A 42 59.55 -58.50 4.07
CA GLU A 42 60.53 -58.63 5.16
C GLU A 42 60.87 -60.08 5.49
N ILE A 43 59.87 -60.98 5.52
CA ILE A 43 60.07 -62.42 5.75
C ILE A 43 60.94 -63.03 4.65
N GLN A 44 60.61 -62.74 3.38
CA GLN A 44 61.39 -63.23 2.25
C GLN A 44 62.84 -62.77 2.30
N ASN A 45 63.08 -61.48 2.58
CA ASN A 45 64.43 -60.93 2.68
C ASN A 45 65.21 -61.57 3.83
N LYS A 46 64.63 -61.67 5.03
CA LYS A 46 65.29 -62.29 6.20
C LYS A 46 65.66 -63.75 5.94
N LEU A 47 64.77 -64.55 5.36
CA LEU A 47 65.03 -65.96 5.09
C LEU A 47 66.11 -66.13 4.01
N THR A 48 66.08 -65.30 2.97
CA THR A 48 67.08 -65.32 1.89
C THR A 48 68.46 -64.89 2.39
N GLU A 49 68.54 -63.84 3.20
CA GLU A 49 69.79 -63.43 3.87
C GLU A 49 70.30 -64.52 4.80
N GLN A 50 69.42 -65.19 5.55
CA GLN A 50 69.80 -66.26 6.47
C GLN A 50 70.46 -67.45 5.74
N VAL A 51 69.88 -67.92 4.62
CA VAL A 51 70.50 -69.03 3.88
C VAL A 51 71.81 -68.63 3.20
N LYS A 52 71.92 -67.37 2.74
CA LYS A 52 73.16 -66.84 2.18
C LYS A 52 74.28 -66.77 3.23
N LEU A 53 73.97 -66.26 4.42
CA LEU A 53 74.91 -66.20 5.54
C LEU A 53 75.41 -67.59 5.95
N GLU A 54 74.52 -68.59 5.95
CA GLU A 54 74.91 -69.95 6.29
C GLU A 54 75.69 -70.63 5.17
N LYS A 55 75.40 -70.37 3.89
CA LYS A 55 76.26 -70.78 2.77
C LYS A 55 77.67 -70.20 2.90
N ASP A 56 77.79 -68.91 3.21
CA ASP A 56 79.09 -68.26 3.42
C ASP A 56 79.82 -68.82 4.66
N THR A 57 79.09 -69.16 5.73
CA THR A 57 79.66 -69.83 6.92
C THR A 57 80.22 -71.21 6.56
N VAL A 58 79.46 -72.00 5.81
CA VAL A 58 79.91 -73.32 5.33
C VAL A 58 81.19 -73.15 4.52
N ASP A 59 81.21 -72.23 3.56
CA ASP A 59 82.38 -72.01 2.71
C ASP A 59 83.62 -71.54 3.49
N MET A 60 83.44 -70.61 4.43
CA MET A 60 84.48 -70.12 5.33
C MET A 60 85.07 -71.26 6.18
N THR A 61 84.22 -72.13 6.74
CA THR A 61 84.64 -73.24 7.60
C THR A 61 85.58 -74.18 6.86
N PHE A 62 85.25 -74.52 5.63
CA PHE A 62 86.08 -75.42 4.83
C PHE A 62 87.28 -74.75 4.17
N SER A 63 87.19 -73.45 3.87
CA SER A 63 88.36 -72.66 3.45
C SER A 63 89.40 -72.57 4.56
N LEU A 64 88.98 -72.37 5.82
CA LEU A 64 89.87 -72.42 6.98
C LEU A 64 90.49 -73.80 7.17
N ALA A 65 89.71 -74.87 7.01
CA ALA A 65 90.22 -76.24 7.04
C ALA A 65 91.31 -76.46 5.97
N GLN A 66 91.09 -75.99 4.74
CA GLN A 66 92.09 -76.09 3.67
C GLN A 66 93.35 -75.26 3.97
N ASN A 67 93.21 -74.05 4.53
CA ASN A 67 94.36 -73.24 4.93
C ASN A 67 95.18 -73.92 6.04
N SER A 68 94.53 -74.57 7.00
CA SER A 68 95.21 -75.35 8.05
C SER A 68 96.01 -76.50 7.44
N VAL A 69 95.48 -77.17 6.42
CA VAL A 69 96.19 -78.22 5.68
C VAL A 69 97.38 -77.64 4.93
N ASN A 70 97.24 -76.47 4.30
CA ASN A 70 98.34 -75.80 3.58
C ASN A 70 99.49 -75.42 4.53
N SER A 71 99.18 -74.91 5.73
CA SER A 71 100.19 -74.66 6.77
C SER A 71 100.85 -75.96 7.26
N SER A 72 100.07 -77.03 7.41
CA SER A 72 100.57 -78.35 7.80
C SER A 72 101.58 -78.91 6.78
N LEU A 73 101.35 -78.65 5.48
CA LEU A 73 102.26 -79.07 4.41
C LEU A 73 103.61 -78.37 4.55
N GLY A 74 103.61 -77.07 4.88
CA GLY A 74 104.84 -76.31 5.14
C GLY A 74 105.67 -76.90 6.28
N VAL A 75 105.03 -77.31 7.38
CA VAL A 75 105.70 -77.97 8.51
C VAL A 75 106.23 -79.34 8.09
N ALA A 76 105.43 -80.13 7.37
CA ALA A 76 105.85 -81.44 6.85
C ALA A 76 107.08 -81.31 5.95
N LYS A 77 107.10 -80.31 5.07
CA LYS A 77 108.21 -80.03 4.16
C LYS A 77 109.48 -79.67 4.93
N ALA A 78 109.38 -78.78 5.92
CA ALA A 78 110.50 -78.41 6.77
C ALA A 78 111.09 -79.62 7.52
N GLN A 79 110.22 -80.45 8.12
CA GLN A 79 110.65 -81.66 8.82
C GLN A 79 111.31 -82.67 7.87
N PHE A 80 110.71 -82.90 6.70
CA PHE A 80 111.22 -83.84 5.71
C PHE A 80 112.60 -83.43 5.17
N TYR A 81 112.74 -82.21 4.66
CA TYR A 81 114.00 -81.76 4.05
C TYR A 81 115.11 -81.41 5.09
N SER A 82 114.77 -81.23 6.37
CA SER A 82 115.77 -81.03 7.44
C SER A 82 116.73 -82.22 7.62
N ARG A 83 116.30 -83.43 7.24
CA ARG A 83 117.11 -84.66 7.33
C ARG A 83 118.08 -84.84 6.17
N GLY A 84 118.04 -83.98 5.16
CA GLY A 84 118.93 -84.00 4.00
C GLY A 84 118.18 -84.04 2.67
N LYS A 85 118.94 -83.99 1.56
CA LYS A 85 118.36 -84.07 0.22
C LYS A 85 117.85 -85.49 -0.06
N PRO A 86 116.66 -85.66 -0.66
CA PRO A 86 116.12 -86.97 -0.98
C PRO A 86 116.81 -87.58 -2.20
N SER A 87 117.11 -88.87 -2.12
CA SER A 87 117.61 -89.71 -3.20
C SER A 87 117.03 -91.13 -3.07
N ILE A 88 117.13 -91.93 -4.13
CA ILE A 88 116.79 -93.35 -4.08
C ILE A 88 118.09 -94.15 -4.02
N VAL A 89 118.31 -94.85 -2.91
CA VAL A 89 119.48 -95.73 -2.71
C VAL A 89 118.95 -97.13 -2.42
N ASN A 90 119.41 -98.13 -3.19
CA ASN A 90 118.94 -99.52 -3.09
C ASN A 90 117.41 -99.69 -3.17
N GLY A 91 116.75 -98.90 -4.03
CA GLY A 91 115.31 -98.94 -4.22
C GLY A 91 114.48 -98.34 -3.08
N LYS A 92 115.11 -97.79 -2.03
CA LYS A 92 114.44 -97.10 -0.93
C LYS A 92 114.75 -95.61 -0.94
N MET A 93 113.79 -94.80 -0.52
CA MET A 93 113.98 -93.36 -0.35
C MET A 93 114.85 -93.08 0.87
N GLN A 94 115.90 -92.31 0.64
CA GLN A 94 116.88 -91.93 1.64
C GLN A 94 117.04 -90.40 1.67
N LEU A 95 117.19 -89.82 2.85
CA LEU A 95 117.46 -88.41 3.09
C LEU A 95 118.90 -88.27 3.62
N GLY A 96 119.73 -87.49 2.91
CA GLY A 96 121.16 -87.40 3.21
C GLY A 96 121.86 -88.76 3.16
N ASP A 97 122.94 -88.91 3.92
CA ASP A 97 123.81 -90.09 3.79
C ASP A 97 123.31 -91.33 4.55
N ASN A 98 122.41 -91.19 5.53
CA ASN A 98 122.08 -92.28 6.47
C ASN A 98 120.58 -92.46 6.84
N TYR A 99 119.65 -91.62 6.38
CA TYR A 99 118.26 -91.69 6.85
C TYR A 99 117.32 -92.35 5.83
N VAL A 100 116.96 -93.62 6.04
CA VAL A 100 115.99 -94.33 5.18
C VAL A 100 114.56 -94.02 5.62
N VAL A 101 113.73 -93.54 4.70
CA VAL A 101 112.34 -93.12 4.96
C VAL A 101 111.37 -94.32 4.94
N ASN A 102 111.61 -95.32 4.09
CA ASN A 102 110.71 -96.46 3.94
C ASN A 102 110.58 -97.24 5.26
N GLY A 103 109.38 -97.30 5.82
CA GLY A 103 109.11 -97.93 7.11
C GLY A 103 109.57 -97.13 8.33
N ASN A 104 110.10 -95.91 8.15
CA ASN A 104 110.47 -95.00 9.24
C ASN A 104 109.40 -93.92 9.41
N PHE A 105 108.74 -93.91 10.57
CA PHE A 105 107.57 -93.06 10.82
C PHE A 105 107.87 -91.79 11.62
N GLU A 106 109.13 -91.54 12.02
CA GLU A 106 109.47 -90.40 12.88
C GLU A 106 109.04 -89.06 12.28
N ILE A 107 109.25 -88.84 10.97
CA ILE A 107 108.88 -87.58 10.30
C ILE A 107 107.36 -87.40 10.31
N VAL A 108 106.60 -88.42 9.87
CA VAL A 108 105.14 -88.31 9.74
C VAL A 108 104.45 -88.23 11.09
N ASP A 109 104.98 -88.88 12.13
CA ASP A 109 104.46 -88.77 13.50
C ASP A 109 104.84 -87.45 14.15
N SER A 110 106.04 -86.91 13.88
CA SER A 110 106.42 -85.57 14.32
C SER A 110 105.47 -84.51 13.74
N VAL A 111 105.14 -84.59 12.45
CA VAL A 111 104.16 -83.69 11.82
C VAL A 111 102.79 -83.82 12.49
N LYS A 112 102.31 -85.03 12.79
CA LYS A 112 101.06 -85.24 13.54
C LYS A 112 101.06 -84.49 14.87
N ASN A 113 102.16 -84.58 15.61
CA ASN A 113 102.29 -83.97 16.93
C ASN A 113 102.44 -82.45 16.87
N MET A 114 103.02 -81.90 15.80
CA MET A 114 103.25 -80.46 15.67
C MET A 114 102.03 -79.68 15.20
N VAL A 115 101.32 -80.18 14.18
CA VAL A 115 100.24 -79.42 13.52
C VAL A 115 98.86 -80.05 13.66
N GLY A 116 98.79 -81.28 14.18
CA GLY A 116 97.56 -82.05 14.14
C GLY A 116 97.22 -82.49 12.70
N GLY A 117 96.57 -83.64 12.57
CA GLY A 117 96.25 -84.22 11.26
C GLY A 117 97.22 -85.31 10.80
N THR A 118 97.09 -85.70 9.54
CA THR A 118 97.79 -86.83 8.97
C THR A 118 98.90 -86.39 8.02
N ALA A 119 99.97 -87.15 7.97
CA ALA A 119 101.14 -86.92 7.14
C ALA A 119 101.62 -88.24 6.54
N THR A 120 102.10 -88.17 5.30
CA THR A 120 102.53 -89.35 4.56
C THR A 120 103.64 -89.00 3.59
N VAL A 121 104.62 -89.90 3.45
CA VAL A 121 105.57 -89.91 2.36
C VAL A 121 105.23 -91.08 1.43
N PHE A 122 105.06 -90.77 0.15
CA PHE A 122 104.96 -91.72 -0.93
C PHE A 122 106.26 -91.75 -1.72
N GLN A 123 106.63 -92.93 -2.23
CA GLN A 123 107.73 -93.10 -3.17
C GLN A 123 107.15 -93.55 -4.51
N VAL A 124 107.69 -93.01 -5.60
CA VAL A 124 107.38 -93.50 -6.95
C VAL A 124 108.09 -94.84 -7.16
N ILE A 125 107.32 -95.91 -7.34
CA ILE A 125 107.80 -97.26 -7.62
C ILE A 125 107.06 -97.74 -8.87
N GLY A 126 107.76 -97.80 -10.01
CA GLY A 126 107.12 -98.01 -11.31
C GLY A 126 106.25 -96.82 -11.70
N ASP A 127 105.01 -97.09 -12.11
CA ASP A 127 104.02 -96.08 -12.52
C ASP A 127 103.03 -95.72 -11.39
N GLU A 128 103.37 -96.04 -10.14
CA GLU A 128 102.53 -95.75 -8.97
C GLU A 128 103.31 -95.02 -7.88
N ALA A 129 102.63 -94.14 -7.13
CA ALA A 129 103.17 -93.53 -5.93
C ALA A 129 102.64 -94.30 -4.71
N VAL A 130 103.51 -95.14 -4.14
CA VAL A 130 103.20 -96.08 -3.06
C VAL A 130 103.52 -95.44 -1.72
N ARG A 131 102.61 -95.59 -0.75
CA ARG A 131 102.76 -95.06 0.61
C ARG A 131 103.87 -95.80 1.35
N ILE A 132 104.99 -95.13 1.63
CA ILE A 132 106.16 -95.76 2.28
C ILE A 132 106.34 -95.42 3.76
N SER A 133 105.78 -94.29 4.20
CA SER A 133 105.77 -93.87 5.61
C SER A 133 104.51 -93.04 5.87
N THR A 134 103.71 -93.37 6.87
CA THR A 134 102.43 -92.69 7.13
C THR A 134 102.00 -92.79 8.58
N ASN A 135 101.23 -91.81 9.03
CA ASN A 135 100.47 -91.86 10.28
C ASN A 135 98.96 -92.07 10.07
N VAL A 136 98.53 -92.27 8.82
CA VAL A 136 97.16 -92.65 8.48
C VAL A 136 96.95 -94.12 8.82
N ILE A 137 95.81 -94.42 9.44
CA ILE A 137 95.48 -95.72 9.98
C ILE A 137 94.34 -96.34 9.15
N ASN A 138 94.46 -97.62 8.82
CA ASN A 138 93.43 -98.43 8.18
C ASN A 138 92.31 -98.80 9.18
N ASN A 139 91.21 -99.36 8.68
CA ASN A 139 90.11 -99.84 9.53
C ASN A 139 90.54 -100.95 10.53
N ASP A 140 91.61 -101.68 10.24
CA ASP A 140 92.19 -102.72 11.10
C ASP A 140 93.21 -102.17 12.13
N SER A 141 93.29 -100.85 12.29
CA SER A 141 94.24 -100.14 13.16
C SER A 141 95.73 -100.23 12.74
N SER A 142 96.05 -100.83 11.57
CA SER A 142 97.40 -100.81 11.01
C SER A 142 97.69 -99.49 10.27
N ARG A 143 98.97 -99.10 10.12
CA ARG A 143 99.34 -97.95 9.27
C ARG A 143 99.09 -98.29 7.81
N ALA A 144 98.53 -97.34 7.05
CA ALA A 144 98.13 -97.52 5.64
C ALA A 144 99.30 -97.61 4.64
N VAL A 145 100.45 -98.12 5.06
CA VAL A 145 101.65 -98.34 4.22
C VAL A 145 101.30 -99.33 3.09
N GLY A 146 101.81 -99.06 1.89
CA GLY A 146 101.53 -99.85 0.69
C GLY A 146 100.33 -99.39 -0.13
N THR A 147 99.47 -98.50 0.40
CA THR A 147 98.37 -97.91 -0.38
C THR A 147 98.88 -96.91 -1.41
N ILE A 148 98.18 -96.78 -2.54
CA ILE A 148 98.51 -95.83 -3.61
C ILE A 148 97.64 -94.57 -3.53
N VAL A 149 98.12 -93.45 -4.08
CA VAL A 149 97.32 -92.23 -4.24
C VAL A 149 96.24 -92.42 -5.32
N SER A 150 95.15 -91.64 -5.23
CA SER A 150 94.12 -91.66 -6.27
C SER A 150 94.66 -91.12 -7.60
N LYS A 151 94.08 -91.58 -8.72
CA LYS A 151 94.52 -91.17 -10.07
C LYS A 151 94.52 -89.65 -10.29
N PRO A 152 93.50 -88.87 -9.87
CA PRO A 152 93.54 -87.42 -10.00
C PRO A 152 94.71 -86.76 -9.27
N VAL A 153 95.08 -87.27 -8.09
CA VAL A 153 96.21 -86.78 -7.31
C VAL A 153 97.53 -87.19 -7.97
N TYR A 154 97.63 -88.44 -8.45
CA TYR A 154 98.80 -88.91 -9.19
C TYR A 154 99.07 -88.05 -10.43
N ASP A 155 98.04 -87.81 -11.25
CA ASP A 155 98.14 -87.01 -12.47
C ASP A 155 98.54 -85.56 -12.16
N ALA A 156 98.03 -84.98 -11.06
CA ALA A 156 98.40 -83.63 -10.64
C ALA A 156 99.85 -83.54 -10.15
N VAL A 157 100.25 -84.44 -9.25
CA VAL A 157 101.48 -84.30 -8.48
C VAL A 157 102.67 -84.91 -9.19
N ILE A 158 102.50 -86.07 -9.81
CA ILE A 158 103.59 -86.80 -10.48
C ILE A 158 103.69 -86.41 -11.95
N MET A 159 102.57 -86.45 -12.69
CA MET A 159 102.60 -86.20 -14.15
C MET A 159 102.75 -84.72 -14.49
N ARG A 160 102.05 -83.82 -13.78
CA ARG A 160 102.17 -82.35 -13.98
C ARG A 160 103.20 -81.69 -13.08
N GLY A 161 103.57 -82.31 -11.95
CA GLY A 161 104.53 -81.73 -11.00
C GLY A 161 103.97 -80.60 -10.14
N GLU A 162 102.64 -80.52 -9.99
CA GLU A 162 101.94 -79.47 -9.26
C GLU A 162 101.54 -79.93 -7.86
N THR A 163 101.47 -79.01 -6.89
CA THR A 163 100.90 -79.33 -5.58
C THR A 163 99.37 -79.41 -5.70
N TYR A 164 98.78 -80.56 -5.35
CA TYR A 164 97.33 -80.72 -5.31
C TYR A 164 96.79 -80.28 -3.95
N TYR A 165 95.82 -79.38 -3.96
CA TYR A 165 95.04 -78.99 -2.78
C TYR A 165 93.58 -79.33 -3.00
N GLY A 166 92.94 -79.93 -2.00
CA GLY A 166 91.51 -80.14 -2.04
C GLY A 166 91.04 -81.36 -1.27
N ARG A 167 89.75 -81.66 -1.46
CA ARG A 167 89.08 -82.79 -0.84
C ARG A 167 89.47 -84.09 -1.54
N ALA A 168 90.01 -85.06 -0.80
CA ALA A 168 90.33 -86.38 -1.32
C ALA A 168 89.85 -87.49 -0.39
N TRP A 169 89.43 -88.62 -0.97
CA TRP A 169 89.10 -89.82 -0.20
C TRP A 169 90.41 -90.51 0.18
N VAL A 170 90.71 -90.55 1.48
CA VAL A 170 91.94 -91.15 2.00
C VAL A 170 91.57 -92.37 2.82
N VAL A 171 91.74 -93.54 2.20
CA VAL A 171 91.44 -94.86 2.78
C VAL A 171 89.95 -95.06 3.08
N ASN A 172 89.44 -94.47 4.15
CA ASN A 172 88.11 -94.73 4.71
C ASN A 172 87.27 -93.48 4.98
N ALA A 173 87.83 -92.28 4.81
CA ALA A 173 87.10 -91.03 5.03
C ALA A 173 87.51 -89.95 4.03
N TRP A 174 86.68 -88.91 3.92
CA TRP A 174 87.03 -87.69 3.20
C TRP A 174 87.95 -86.82 4.06
N TYR A 175 89.04 -86.38 3.44
CA TYR A 175 90.00 -85.48 4.05
C TYR A 175 90.08 -84.20 3.23
N MET A 176 90.36 -83.10 3.91
CA MET A 176 90.98 -81.93 3.29
C MET A 176 92.47 -82.20 3.20
N THR A 177 93.05 -82.12 2.00
CA THR A 177 94.37 -82.67 1.72
C THR A 177 95.26 -81.71 0.94
N ALA A 178 96.57 -81.90 1.08
CA ALA A 178 97.59 -81.31 0.22
C ALA A 178 98.66 -82.36 -0.11
N TYR A 179 99.03 -82.43 -1.39
CA TYR A 179 100.04 -83.38 -1.89
C TYR A 179 101.09 -82.61 -2.71
N GLU A 180 102.35 -82.68 -2.31
CA GLU A 180 103.47 -81.95 -2.93
C GLU A 180 104.53 -82.91 -3.49
N PRO A 181 105.07 -82.68 -4.70
CA PRO A 181 106.07 -83.57 -5.28
C PRO A 181 107.41 -83.46 -4.53
N ILE A 182 107.99 -84.62 -4.22
CA ILE A 182 109.35 -84.75 -3.69
C ILE A 182 110.30 -84.97 -4.87
N LYS A 183 111.31 -84.11 -5.01
CA LYS A 183 112.27 -84.14 -6.13
C LYS A 183 113.67 -84.50 -5.64
N ASP A 184 114.40 -85.31 -6.41
CA ASP A 184 115.80 -85.61 -6.14
C ASP A 184 116.75 -84.47 -6.55
N GLY A 185 118.06 -84.67 -6.33
CA GLY A 185 119.10 -83.68 -6.68
C GLY A 185 119.19 -83.32 -8.18
N SER A 186 118.58 -84.10 -9.07
CA SER A 186 118.49 -83.84 -10.52
C SER A 186 117.19 -83.14 -10.93
N GLY A 187 116.26 -82.96 -9.99
CA GLY A 187 114.94 -82.39 -10.22
C GLY A 187 113.86 -83.42 -10.62
N LYS A 188 114.19 -84.72 -10.69
CA LYS A 188 113.23 -85.79 -10.99
C LYS A 188 112.30 -86.00 -9.80
N ILE A 189 111.00 -86.10 -10.04
CA ILE A 189 110.01 -86.41 -8.99
C ILE A 189 110.17 -87.89 -8.61
N ILE A 190 110.48 -88.15 -7.34
CA ILE A 190 110.74 -89.49 -6.80
C ILE A 190 109.74 -89.88 -5.70
N GLY A 191 108.83 -88.98 -5.33
CA GLY A 191 107.82 -89.25 -4.33
C GLY A 191 106.82 -88.11 -4.14
N ILE A 192 105.94 -88.27 -3.15
CA ILE A 192 104.94 -87.27 -2.76
C ILE A 192 104.97 -87.09 -1.26
N LEU A 193 104.94 -85.84 -0.81
CA LEU A 193 104.69 -85.48 0.56
C LEU A 193 103.21 -85.10 0.69
N TYR A 194 102.50 -85.78 1.57
CA TYR A 194 101.08 -85.57 1.83
C TYR A 194 100.86 -85.08 3.24
N VAL A 195 99.88 -84.18 3.39
CA VAL A 195 99.20 -83.90 4.64
C VAL A 195 97.69 -83.86 4.45
N GLY A 196 96.93 -84.18 5.49
CA GLY A 196 95.48 -84.00 5.45
C GLY A 196 94.78 -84.09 6.80
N ILE A 197 93.63 -83.43 6.91
CA ILE A 197 92.77 -83.39 8.11
C ILE A 197 91.40 -83.99 7.77
N PRO A 198 90.82 -84.88 8.61
CA PRO A 198 89.49 -85.44 8.37
C PRO A 198 88.41 -84.36 8.27
N GLU A 199 87.44 -84.55 7.38
CA GLU A 199 86.37 -83.58 7.14
C GLU A 199 85.24 -83.62 8.19
N ASP A 200 84.95 -84.79 8.75
CA ASP A 200 83.78 -85.01 9.64
C ASP A 200 83.68 -84.05 10.82
N PRO A 201 84.76 -83.65 11.52
CA PRO A 201 84.67 -82.67 12.60
C PRO A 201 84.10 -81.32 12.14
N PHE A 202 84.42 -80.89 10.92
CA PHE A 202 83.93 -79.62 10.36
C PHE A 202 82.46 -79.72 9.93
N VAL A 203 82.06 -80.85 9.35
CA VAL A 203 80.64 -81.13 9.02
C VAL A 203 79.80 -81.16 10.30
N ASN A 204 80.28 -81.83 11.35
CA ASN A 204 79.59 -81.87 12.64
C ASN A 204 79.51 -80.48 13.29
N GLN A 205 80.55 -79.66 13.16
CA GLN A 205 80.51 -78.28 13.65
C GLN A 205 79.43 -77.44 12.95
N ILE A 206 79.32 -77.56 11.63
CA ILE A 206 78.26 -76.89 10.84
C ILE A 206 76.89 -77.39 11.26
N LYS A 207 76.73 -78.71 11.43
CA LYS A 207 75.50 -79.35 11.87
C LYS A 207 75.02 -78.83 13.23
N GLU A 208 75.90 -78.82 14.24
CA GLU A 208 75.53 -78.31 15.58
C GLU A 208 75.19 -76.82 15.55
N LYS A 209 75.92 -76.02 14.76
CA LYS A 209 75.60 -74.60 14.56
C LYS A 209 74.22 -74.44 13.93
N MET A 210 73.93 -75.15 12.84
CA MET A 210 72.64 -75.06 12.13
C MET A 210 71.46 -75.51 13.01
N LYS A 211 71.63 -76.54 13.86
CA LYS A 211 70.59 -76.97 14.81
C LYS A 211 70.25 -75.93 15.89
N SER A 212 71.20 -75.07 16.25
CA SER A 212 70.99 -74.01 17.25
C SER A 212 70.21 -72.80 16.73
N ILE A 213 70.04 -72.68 15.41
CA ILE A 213 69.39 -71.52 14.80
C ILE A 213 67.89 -71.76 14.66
N VAL A 214 67.11 -70.97 15.41
CA VAL A 214 65.65 -70.92 15.28
C VAL A 214 65.28 -69.79 14.33
N VAL A 215 64.44 -70.11 13.34
CA VAL A 215 64.01 -69.19 12.30
C VAL A 215 62.57 -68.75 12.60
N GLY A 216 62.35 -67.48 12.93
CA GLY A 216 61.07 -67.05 13.49
C GLY A 216 60.91 -67.53 14.93
N LYS A 217 59.85 -68.29 15.24
CA LYS A 217 59.64 -68.89 16.58
C LYS A 217 59.88 -70.41 16.59
N THR A 218 59.56 -71.07 15.50
CA THR A 218 59.51 -72.54 15.40
C THR A 218 60.16 -73.09 14.12
N GLY A 219 60.60 -72.21 13.22
CA GLY A 219 61.34 -72.58 12.02
C GLY A 219 62.78 -72.99 12.31
N TYR A 220 63.42 -73.59 11.30
CA TYR A 220 64.73 -74.22 11.42
C TYR A 220 65.46 -74.25 10.08
N LEU A 221 66.78 -74.46 10.15
CA LEU A 221 67.59 -74.76 8.98
C LEU A 221 67.74 -76.26 8.75
N TYR A 222 67.85 -76.61 7.48
CA TYR A 222 68.16 -77.97 7.04
C TYR A 222 68.97 -77.95 5.75
N VAL A 223 69.66 -79.05 5.48
CA VAL A 223 70.44 -79.24 4.26
C VAL A 223 69.98 -80.52 3.57
N ILE A 224 69.69 -80.42 2.28
CA ILE A 224 69.43 -81.56 1.40
C ILE A 224 70.48 -81.64 0.29
N ASP A 225 70.69 -82.82 -0.28
CA ASP A 225 71.45 -82.95 -1.52
C ASP A 225 70.57 -82.79 -2.78
N SER A 226 71.17 -82.78 -3.97
CA SER A 226 70.41 -82.67 -5.23
C SER A 226 69.47 -83.84 -5.52
N LYS A 227 69.58 -84.94 -4.76
CA LYS A 227 68.72 -86.12 -4.85
C LYS A 227 67.59 -86.11 -3.81
N GLY A 228 67.51 -85.07 -2.99
CA GLY A 228 66.49 -84.90 -1.95
C GLY A 228 66.79 -85.64 -0.64
N ASN A 229 68.02 -86.12 -0.42
CA ASN A 229 68.40 -86.73 0.86
C ASN A 229 68.71 -85.64 1.89
N LEU A 230 68.14 -85.76 3.09
CA LEU A 230 68.42 -84.85 4.20
C LEU A 230 69.79 -85.15 4.82
N ILE A 231 70.71 -84.20 4.68
CA ILE A 231 72.07 -84.25 5.22
C ILE A 231 72.10 -83.67 6.64
N ILE A 232 71.43 -82.54 6.85
CA ILE A 232 71.29 -81.87 8.15
C ILE A 232 69.82 -81.57 8.36
N HIS A 233 69.23 -82.09 9.43
CA HIS A 233 67.85 -81.77 9.81
C HIS A 233 67.73 -81.91 11.33
N PRO A 234 66.84 -81.17 12.01
CA PRO A 234 66.64 -81.36 13.45
C PRO A 234 66.35 -82.82 13.83
N ASN A 235 65.43 -83.47 13.11
CA ASN A 235 64.86 -84.78 13.50
C ASN A 235 64.81 -85.87 12.41
N LEU A 236 65.17 -85.58 11.15
CA LEU A 236 64.86 -86.44 9.98
C LEU A 236 66.10 -86.69 9.09
N GLU A 237 67.29 -86.69 9.68
CA GLU A 237 68.52 -86.91 8.92
C GLU A 237 68.54 -88.30 8.28
N GLY A 238 68.95 -88.37 7.01
CA GLY A 238 69.00 -89.62 6.23
C GLY A 238 67.71 -89.98 5.49
N GLU A 239 66.60 -89.30 5.77
CA GLU A 239 65.34 -89.46 5.01
C GLU A 239 65.46 -88.82 3.62
N ASN A 240 64.74 -89.36 2.63
CA ASN A 240 64.64 -88.77 1.30
C ASN A 240 63.26 -88.12 1.14
N LEU A 241 63.24 -86.82 0.82
CA LEU A 241 62.00 -86.04 0.70
C LEU A 241 61.63 -85.72 -0.75
N TYR A 242 62.22 -86.40 -1.74
CA TYR A 242 62.02 -86.06 -3.16
C TYR A 242 60.58 -86.25 -3.66
N GLU A 243 59.74 -87.01 -2.94
CA GLU A 243 58.33 -87.20 -3.32
C GLU A 243 57.50 -85.91 -3.23
N TYR A 244 57.87 -84.99 -2.34
CA TYR A 244 57.14 -83.74 -2.13
C TYR A 244 57.42 -82.72 -3.23
N ASP A 245 56.36 -82.11 -3.78
CA ASP A 245 56.49 -81.18 -4.91
C ASP A 245 57.36 -79.96 -4.60
N PHE A 246 57.31 -79.44 -3.37
CA PHE A 246 58.17 -78.33 -2.96
C PHE A 246 59.66 -78.72 -2.91
N ILE A 247 60.00 -79.98 -2.61
CA ILE A 247 61.39 -80.46 -2.65
C ILE A 247 61.86 -80.68 -4.08
N LYS A 248 60.97 -81.13 -4.98
CA LYS A 248 61.27 -81.19 -6.43
C LYS A 248 61.58 -79.79 -6.96
N GLU A 249 60.81 -78.79 -6.55
CA GLU A 249 61.07 -77.40 -6.93
C GLU A 249 62.42 -76.93 -6.37
N ILE A 250 62.67 -77.09 -5.06
CA ILE A 250 63.93 -76.71 -4.41
C ILE A 250 65.15 -77.34 -5.10
N THR A 251 65.08 -78.63 -5.45
CA THR A 251 66.19 -79.36 -6.09
C THR A 251 66.40 -78.97 -7.56
N GLN A 252 65.36 -78.53 -8.26
CA GLN A 252 65.44 -78.06 -9.65
C GLN A 252 65.94 -76.62 -9.77
N THR A 253 65.39 -75.71 -8.96
CA THR A 253 65.71 -74.27 -9.00
C THR A 253 67.01 -73.97 -8.27
N LYS A 254 67.36 -74.75 -7.25
CA LYS A 254 68.58 -74.68 -6.43
C LYS A 254 68.76 -73.41 -5.59
N GLU A 255 68.11 -72.32 -5.97
CA GLU A 255 68.03 -71.08 -5.21
C GLU A 255 66.65 -70.45 -5.40
N GLY A 256 66.04 -70.00 -4.31
CA GLY A 256 64.72 -69.40 -4.39
C GLY A 256 64.02 -69.25 -3.04
N TYR A 257 62.79 -68.76 -3.12
CA TYR A 257 61.86 -68.63 -2.00
C TYR A 257 60.50 -69.16 -2.42
N ILE A 258 59.94 -70.08 -1.65
CA ILE A 258 58.64 -70.67 -1.94
C ILE A 258 57.78 -70.75 -0.67
N GLN A 259 56.47 -70.71 -0.87
CA GLN A 259 55.48 -71.00 0.16
C GLN A 259 54.79 -72.32 -0.19
N TYR A 260 54.63 -73.18 0.81
CA TYR A 260 54.03 -74.50 0.64
C TYR A 260 53.33 -74.95 1.92
N PRO A 261 52.27 -75.76 1.80
CA PRO A 261 51.63 -76.36 2.96
C PRO A 261 52.50 -77.48 3.54
N TRP A 262 52.71 -77.46 4.86
CA TRP A 262 53.40 -78.52 5.61
C TRP A 262 52.67 -78.80 6.91
N GLU A 263 52.29 -80.06 7.16
CA GLU A 263 51.56 -80.48 8.37
C GLU A 263 50.29 -79.65 8.66
N GLY A 264 49.55 -79.27 7.60
CA GLY A 264 48.30 -78.49 7.72
C GLY A 264 48.49 -76.98 7.97
N ARG A 265 49.73 -76.48 7.93
CA ARG A 265 50.06 -75.06 8.08
C ARG A 265 50.85 -74.54 6.89
N ASP A 266 50.72 -73.25 6.58
CA ASP A 266 51.50 -72.61 5.54
C ASP A 266 52.92 -72.32 6.04
N LYS A 267 53.89 -72.88 5.31
CA LYS A 267 55.31 -72.74 5.58
C LYS A 267 55.97 -72.00 4.44
N VAL A 268 56.97 -71.20 4.77
CA VAL A 268 57.79 -70.47 3.81
C VAL A 268 59.23 -70.93 3.96
N VAL A 269 59.95 -71.04 2.85
CA VAL A 269 61.34 -71.46 2.84
C VAL A 269 62.13 -70.65 1.83
N ALA A 270 63.31 -70.18 2.24
CA ALA A 270 64.36 -69.76 1.34
C ALA A 270 65.43 -70.84 1.27
N TYR A 271 66.09 -70.99 0.12
CA TYR A 271 67.11 -72.01 -0.07
C TYR A 271 68.18 -71.55 -1.07
N THR A 272 69.40 -72.06 -0.92
CA THR A 272 70.54 -71.75 -1.79
C THR A 272 71.46 -72.97 -1.94
N TYR A 273 72.13 -73.08 -3.08
CA TYR A 273 72.97 -74.24 -3.43
C TYR A 273 74.46 -73.98 -3.22
N TYR A 274 75.14 -74.93 -2.59
CA TYR A 274 76.57 -74.97 -2.32
C TYR A 274 77.21 -76.11 -3.13
N GLU A 275 77.86 -75.71 -4.24
CA GLU A 275 78.31 -76.60 -5.31
C GLU A 275 79.37 -77.62 -4.87
N SER A 276 80.31 -77.20 -4.01
CA SER A 276 81.48 -78.01 -3.61
C SER A 276 81.12 -79.31 -2.89
N ARG A 277 79.91 -79.44 -2.35
CA ARG A 277 79.42 -80.63 -1.63
C ARG A 277 78.05 -81.13 -2.08
N ASP A 278 77.49 -80.57 -3.14
CA ASP A 278 76.12 -80.84 -3.58
C ASP A 278 75.09 -80.62 -2.44
N TRP A 279 75.19 -79.47 -1.74
CA TRP A 279 74.32 -79.15 -0.61
C TRP A 279 73.36 -78.01 -0.97
N ILE A 280 72.07 -78.19 -0.74
CA ILE A 280 71.07 -77.12 -0.76
C ILE A 280 70.74 -76.78 0.69
N ILE A 281 71.13 -75.59 1.12
CA ILE A 281 70.89 -75.07 2.46
C ILE A 281 69.55 -74.36 2.42
N ALA A 282 68.60 -74.82 3.24
CA ALA A 282 67.25 -74.29 3.32
C ALA A 282 66.96 -73.76 4.73
N SER A 283 66.29 -72.61 4.79
CA SER A 283 65.82 -71.97 6.01
C SER A 283 64.32 -71.76 5.88
N GLY A 284 63.54 -72.48 6.70
CA GLY A 284 62.08 -72.45 6.61
C GLY A 284 61.41 -72.20 7.95
N SER A 285 60.27 -71.51 7.92
CA SER A 285 59.46 -71.20 9.10
C SER A 285 57.97 -71.10 8.73
N TYR A 286 57.08 -71.15 9.72
CA TYR A 286 55.64 -71.02 9.49
C TYR A 286 55.24 -69.56 9.33
N LEU A 287 54.31 -69.25 8.42
CA LEU A 287 53.89 -67.87 8.15
C LEU A 287 53.30 -67.19 9.41
N GLU A 288 52.67 -67.98 10.28
CA GLU A 288 52.09 -67.52 11.54
C GLU A 288 53.13 -67.03 12.57
N ASP A 289 54.39 -67.50 12.50
CA ASP A 289 55.45 -67.08 13.44
C ASP A 289 55.75 -65.57 13.34
N PHE A 290 55.38 -64.96 12.22
CA PHE A 290 55.60 -63.54 11.93
C PHE A 290 54.34 -62.68 12.10
N SER A 291 53.21 -63.27 12.55
CA SER A 291 51.90 -62.60 12.56
C SER A 291 51.63 -61.67 13.76
N ASP A 292 52.48 -61.66 14.78
CA ASP A 292 52.31 -60.81 15.98
C ASP A 292 52.10 -59.30 15.68
N PRO A 293 52.84 -58.66 14.75
CA PRO A 293 52.68 -57.24 14.43
C PRO A 293 51.29 -56.91 13.84
N ILE A 294 50.68 -57.85 13.11
CA ILE A 294 49.38 -57.67 12.46
C ILE A 294 48.28 -57.55 13.53
N TYR A 295 48.35 -58.36 14.59
CA TYR A 295 47.36 -58.33 15.68
C TYR A 295 47.43 -57.05 16.52
N ALA A 296 48.63 -56.49 16.72
CA ALA A 296 48.81 -55.23 17.44
C ALA A 296 48.13 -54.05 16.71
N ILE A 297 48.27 -53.98 15.38
CA ILE A 297 47.65 -52.93 14.55
C ILE A 297 46.12 -53.08 14.54
N ARG A 298 45.61 -54.30 14.41
CA ARG A 298 44.15 -54.57 14.47
C ARG A 298 43.54 -54.07 15.79
N ASN A 299 44.16 -54.39 16.92
CA ASN A 299 43.63 -53.99 18.23
C ASN A 299 43.76 -52.47 18.45
N GLY A 300 44.84 -51.85 17.96
CA GLY A 300 44.99 -50.39 17.96
C GLY A 300 43.88 -49.69 17.17
N LEU A 301 43.53 -50.19 15.98
CA LEU A 301 42.45 -49.65 15.16
C LEU A 301 41.09 -49.70 15.84
N ILE A 302 40.78 -50.81 16.53
CA ILE A 302 39.52 -50.94 17.28
C ILE A 302 39.42 -49.89 18.38
N ILE A 303 40.50 -49.63 19.12
CA ILE A 303 40.54 -48.64 20.20
C ILE A 303 40.35 -47.22 19.64
N VAL A 304 41.04 -46.88 18.55
CA VAL A 304 40.91 -45.56 17.91
C VAL A 304 39.49 -45.32 17.42
N ILE A 305 38.85 -46.31 16.77
CA ILE A 305 37.44 -46.21 16.33
C ILE A 305 36.49 -45.97 17.52
N LEU A 306 36.73 -46.62 18.66
CA LEU A 306 35.93 -46.46 19.87
C LEU A 306 36.07 -45.04 20.46
N ILE A 307 37.29 -44.53 20.54
CA ILE A 307 37.58 -43.17 21.03
C ILE A 307 36.92 -42.11 20.13
N PHE A 308 37.06 -42.23 18.80
CA PHE A 308 36.45 -41.29 17.87
C PHE A 308 34.91 -41.38 17.84
N SER A 309 34.32 -42.55 18.07
CA SER A 309 32.86 -42.68 18.23
C SER A 309 32.33 -41.96 19.48
N VAL A 310 33.06 -42.04 20.59
CA VAL A 310 32.69 -41.34 21.84
C VAL A 310 32.85 -39.83 21.67
N LEU A 311 33.98 -39.37 21.13
CA LEU A 311 34.23 -37.95 20.84
C LEU A 311 33.21 -37.38 19.86
N GLY A 312 32.91 -38.10 18.77
CA GLY A 312 31.89 -37.72 17.79
C GLY A 312 30.49 -37.60 18.40
N SER A 313 30.14 -38.49 19.33
CA SER A 313 28.88 -38.43 20.07
C SER A 313 28.81 -37.21 21.00
N ILE A 314 29.89 -36.91 21.74
CA ILE A 314 29.95 -35.75 22.66
C ILE A 314 29.83 -34.43 21.89
N ILE A 315 30.65 -34.26 20.84
CA ILE A 315 30.63 -33.08 19.97
C ILE A 315 29.27 -32.95 19.28
N GLY A 316 28.74 -34.06 18.77
CA GLY A 316 27.41 -34.12 18.15
C GLY A 316 26.30 -33.67 19.10
N ILE A 317 26.30 -34.14 20.36
CA ILE A 317 25.31 -33.74 21.37
C ILE A 317 25.46 -32.26 21.74
N TRP A 318 26.68 -31.77 21.91
CA TRP A 318 26.95 -30.37 22.26
C TRP A 318 26.51 -29.41 21.14
N PHE A 319 26.94 -29.68 19.90
CA PHE A 319 26.59 -28.88 18.72
C PHE A 319 25.09 -28.94 18.41
N SER A 320 24.49 -30.12 18.55
CA SER A 320 23.04 -30.31 18.41
C SER A 320 22.25 -29.48 19.42
N ARG A 321 22.69 -29.42 20.69
CA ARG A 321 22.05 -28.57 21.71
C ARG A 321 22.27 -27.08 21.44
N TYR A 322 23.43 -26.68 20.93
CA TYR A 322 23.74 -25.30 20.56
C TYR A 322 22.81 -24.79 19.46
N LEU A 323 22.56 -25.59 18.42
CA LEU A 323 21.69 -25.21 17.29
C LEU A 323 20.19 -25.37 17.59
N THR A 324 19.78 -26.51 18.16
CA THR A 324 18.33 -26.85 18.25
C THR A 324 17.58 -26.13 19.36
N ARG A 325 18.24 -25.72 20.46
CA ARG A 325 17.58 -25.01 21.56
C ARG A 325 17.08 -23.61 21.17
N PRO A 326 17.89 -22.74 20.56
CA PRO A 326 17.41 -21.45 20.05
C PRO A 326 16.31 -21.59 19.00
N ILE A 327 16.45 -22.53 18.05
CA ILE A 327 15.45 -22.80 17.01
C ILE A 327 14.11 -23.24 17.63
N GLY A 328 14.15 -24.13 18.64
CA GLY A 328 12.94 -24.58 19.34
C GLY A 328 12.25 -23.46 20.14
N ARG A 329 13.01 -22.50 20.69
CA ARG A 329 12.47 -21.31 21.35
C ARG A 329 11.86 -20.35 20.33
N MET A 330 12.53 -20.14 19.19
CA MET A 330 12.02 -19.34 18.08
C MET A 330 10.68 -19.91 17.59
N LEU A 331 10.60 -21.22 17.35
CA LEU A 331 9.36 -21.90 16.96
C LEU A 331 8.23 -21.66 17.98
N ARG A 332 8.54 -21.73 19.28
CA ARG A 332 7.54 -21.47 20.34
C ARG A 332 7.03 -20.04 20.33
N ILE A 333 7.92 -19.06 20.13
CA ILE A 333 7.56 -17.64 20.01
C ILE A 333 6.74 -17.41 18.73
N SER A 334 7.18 -17.96 17.59
CA SER A 334 6.45 -17.89 16.33
C SER A 334 5.05 -18.51 16.44
N ASN A 335 4.89 -19.63 17.14
CA ASN A 335 3.58 -20.22 17.39
C ASN A 335 2.68 -19.34 18.26
N LYS A 336 3.24 -18.60 19.24
CA LYS A 336 2.48 -17.63 20.02
C LYS A 336 2.02 -16.44 19.16
N ILE A 337 2.91 -15.89 18.34
CA ILE A 337 2.60 -14.82 17.38
C ILE A 337 1.53 -15.28 16.39
N ALA A 338 1.65 -16.50 15.86
CA ALA A 338 0.67 -17.10 14.95
C ALA A 338 -0.70 -17.34 15.61
N ALA A 339 -0.73 -17.57 16.92
CA ALA A 339 -1.95 -17.66 17.72
C ALA A 339 -2.51 -16.29 18.14
N GLY A 340 -1.94 -15.18 17.65
CA GLY A 340 -2.38 -13.82 17.94
C GLY A 340 -1.77 -13.18 19.20
N ASP A 341 -0.88 -13.85 19.93
CA ASP A 341 -0.22 -13.28 21.11
C ASP A 341 1.00 -12.43 20.70
N LEU A 342 0.78 -11.12 20.54
CA LEU A 342 1.81 -10.14 20.20
C LEU A 342 2.43 -9.46 21.44
N THR A 343 2.06 -9.90 22.66
CA THR A 343 2.65 -9.43 23.92
C THR A 343 4.03 -10.06 24.19
N VAL A 344 4.41 -11.06 23.39
CA VAL A 344 5.66 -11.80 23.55
C VAL A 344 6.89 -10.91 23.29
N VAL A 345 7.84 -10.94 24.22
CA VAL A 345 9.12 -10.23 24.10
C VAL A 345 10.15 -11.12 23.42
N VAL A 346 10.56 -10.75 22.20
CA VAL A 346 11.59 -11.47 21.44
C VAL A 346 12.95 -10.84 21.72
N LYS A 347 13.76 -11.48 22.58
CA LYS A 347 15.12 -11.03 22.87
C LYS A 347 16.13 -11.70 21.94
N ARG A 348 17.05 -10.91 21.38
CA ARG A 348 18.21 -11.43 20.64
C ARG A 348 19.09 -12.26 21.58
N MET A 349 19.44 -13.47 21.17
CA MET A 349 20.17 -14.43 22.01
C MET A 349 21.60 -14.73 21.55
N SER A 350 21.96 -14.40 20.31
CA SER A 350 23.28 -14.62 19.72
C SER A 350 23.62 -13.48 18.76
N ASN A 351 24.90 -13.38 18.37
CA ASN A 351 25.39 -12.44 17.36
C ASN A 351 25.52 -13.07 15.96
N ASP A 352 25.24 -14.35 15.82
CA ASP A 352 25.23 -15.12 14.57
C ASP A 352 23.90 -14.99 13.79
N GLU A 353 23.72 -15.82 12.76
CA GLU A 353 22.50 -15.89 11.93
C GLU A 353 21.25 -16.23 12.74
N ILE A 354 21.38 -17.03 13.81
CA ILE A 354 20.27 -17.31 14.73
C ILE A 354 19.90 -16.02 15.47
N GLY A 355 20.90 -15.26 15.90
CA GLY A 355 20.73 -13.91 16.42
C GLY A 355 19.98 -12.96 15.48
N GLN A 356 20.35 -12.94 14.20
CA GLN A 356 19.69 -12.13 13.18
C GLN A 356 18.24 -12.57 12.96
N LEU A 357 17.95 -13.87 12.97
CA LEU A 357 16.58 -14.40 12.89
C LEU A 357 15.71 -13.96 14.08
N PHE A 358 16.23 -14.01 15.32
CA PHE A 358 15.52 -13.47 16.49
C PHE A 358 15.29 -11.96 16.37
N GLY A 359 16.26 -11.20 15.83
CA GLY A 359 16.11 -9.77 15.55
C GLY A 359 15.00 -9.49 14.53
N ALA A 360 15.01 -10.20 13.39
CA ALA A 360 13.97 -10.08 12.37
C ALA A 360 12.58 -10.46 12.90
N LEU A 361 12.48 -11.53 13.71
CA LEU A 361 11.23 -11.92 14.35
C LEU A 361 10.74 -10.86 15.36
N ALA A 362 11.65 -10.21 16.09
CA ALA A 362 11.32 -9.11 16.98
C ALA A 362 10.74 -7.92 16.21
N THR A 363 11.42 -7.49 15.14
CA THR A 363 10.94 -6.40 14.26
C THR A 363 9.60 -6.75 13.62
N MET A 364 9.39 -7.99 13.17
CA MET A 364 8.11 -8.44 12.65
C MET A 364 7.00 -8.35 13.70
N THR A 365 7.27 -8.78 14.93
CA THR A 365 6.29 -8.72 16.04
C THR A 365 5.94 -7.27 16.38
N GLU A 366 6.93 -6.38 16.41
CA GLU A 366 6.74 -4.94 16.67
C GLU A 366 5.90 -4.27 15.56
N ASN A 367 6.22 -4.58 14.30
CA ASN A 367 5.46 -4.06 13.15
C ASN A 367 4.02 -4.58 13.14
N LEU A 368 3.81 -5.87 13.42
CA LEU A 368 2.46 -6.44 13.56
C LEU A 368 1.70 -5.76 14.70
N ARG A 369 2.32 -5.56 15.87
CA ARG A 369 1.71 -4.85 17.01
C ARG A 369 1.32 -3.43 16.63
N SER A 370 2.19 -2.70 15.92
CA SER A 370 1.91 -1.34 15.46
C SER A 370 0.76 -1.29 14.45
N VAL A 371 0.73 -2.22 13.47
CA VAL A 371 -0.35 -2.31 12.48
C VAL A 371 -1.67 -2.62 13.16
N ILE A 372 -1.73 -3.66 14.00
CA ILE A 372 -2.93 -4.05 14.75
C ILE A 372 -3.42 -2.90 15.63
N GLY A 373 -2.53 -2.20 16.36
CA GLY A 373 -2.89 -1.04 17.18
C GLY A 373 -3.43 0.13 16.35
N LYS A 374 -2.83 0.42 15.19
CA LYS A 374 -3.35 1.44 14.26
C LYS A 374 -4.71 1.06 13.70
N VAL A 375 -4.91 -0.19 13.29
CA VAL A 375 -6.21 -0.67 12.78
C VAL A 375 -7.28 -0.57 13.86
N GLN A 376 -6.98 -0.94 15.11
CA GLN A 376 -7.92 -0.81 16.23
C GLN A 376 -8.32 0.66 16.47
N SER A 377 -7.35 1.58 16.52
CA SER A 377 -7.61 3.00 16.70
C SER A 377 -8.38 3.61 15.51
N SER A 378 -8.04 3.22 14.28
CA SER A 378 -8.75 3.63 13.08
C SER A 378 -10.19 3.12 13.06
N ALA A 379 -10.43 1.88 13.45
CA ALA A 379 -11.79 1.33 13.55
C ALA A 379 -12.62 2.14 14.55
N LEU A 380 -12.12 2.38 15.76
CA LEU A 380 -12.79 3.25 16.76
C LEU A 380 -13.15 4.63 16.18
N LYS A 381 -12.21 5.24 15.45
CA LYS A 381 -12.46 6.54 14.80
C LYS A 381 -13.54 6.45 13.72
N VAL A 382 -13.54 5.41 12.89
CA VAL A 382 -14.59 5.16 11.89
C VAL A 382 -15.95 4.98 12.56
N ALA A 383 -16.05 4.23 13.66
CA ALA A 383 -17.32 4.06 14.40
C ALA A 383 -17.83 5.39 14.96
N SER A 384 -16.95 6.20 15.57
CA SER A 384 -17.30 7.53 16.08
C SER A 384 -17.79 8.45 14.96
N THR A 385 -17.04 8.54 13.86
CA THR A 385 -17.42 9.38 12.71
C THR A 385 -18.70 8.89 12.05
N ALA A 386 -18.94 7.57 12.00
CA ALA A 386 -20.20 7.02 11.52
C ALA A 386 -21.39 7.44 12.41
N HIS A 387 -21.23 7.42 13.74
CA HIS A 387 -22.26 7.92 14.65
C HIS A 387 -22.54 9.42 14.46
N GLU A 388 -21.49 10.25 14.35
CA GLU A 388 -21.62 11.68 14.06
C GLU A 388 -22.31 11.93 12.71
N LEU A 389 -21.97 11.14 11.69
CA LEU A 389 -22.58 11.23 10.36
C LEU A 389 -24.05 10.86 10.38
N SER A 390 -24.43 9.80 11.11
CA SER A 390 -25.82 9.40 11.30
C SER A 390 -26.62 10.53 11.97
N ALA A 391 -26.12 11.09 13.07
CA ALA A 391 -26.78 12.19 13.77
C ALA A 391 -26.92 13.44 12.89
N SER A 392 -25.85 13.82 12.17
CA SER A 392 -25.88 14.97 11.26
C SER A 392 -26.85 14.76 10.09
N SER A 393 -26.98 13.52 9.60
CA SER A 393 -27.92 13.18 8.52
C SER A 393 -29.37 13.22 9.01
N GLU A 394 -29.65 12.78 10.23
CA GLU A 394 -30.97 12.91 10.87
C GLU A 394 -31.36 14.39 11.08
N GLU A 395 -30.43 15.22 11.55
CA GLU A 395 -30.64 16.67 11.69
C GLU A 395 -30.89 17.34 10.34
N MET A 396 -30.14 16.95 9.30
CA MET A 396 -30.33 17.45 7.95
C MET A 396 -31.67 17.02 7.38
N LYS A 397 -32.13 15.78 7.65
CA LYS A 397 -33.47 15.32 7.27
C LYS A 397 -34.57 16.17 7.91
N ALA A 398 -34.46 16.45 9.22
CA ALA A 398 -35.43 17.31 9.89
C ALA A 398 -35.45 18.74 9.29
N SER A 399 -34.28 19.25 8.90
CA SER A 399 -34.17 20.54 8.20
C SER A 399 -34.82 20.49 6.81
N THR A 400 -34.65 19.39 6.07
CA THR A 400 -35.30 19.16 4.79
C THR A 400 -36.82 19.07 4.91
N ASP A 401 -37.34 18.40 5.94
CA ASP A 401 -38.79 18.38 6.23
C ASP A 401 -39.33 19.80 6.49
N GLN A 402 -38.57 20.64 7.21
CA GLN A 402 -38.93 22.03 7.42
C GLN A 402 -38.93 22.84 6.12
N ILE A 403 -37.97 22.59 5.22
CA ILE A 403 -37.95 23.18 3.87
C ILE A 403 -39.20 22.78 3.12
N SER A 404 -39.55 21.49 3.05
CA SER A 404 -40.78 21.03 2.39
C SER A 404 -42.04 21.70 2.93
N ASN A 405 -42.17 21.85 4.25
CA ASN A 405 -43.30 22.55 4.85
C ASN A 405 -43.33 24.03 4.43
N THR A 406 -42.19 24.71 4.46
CA THR A 406 -42.08 26.12 4.03
C THR A 406 -42.40 26.27 2.55
N THR A 407 -41.94 25.35 1.71
CA THR A 407 -42.25 25.30 0.27
C THR A 407 -43.74 25.12 0.04
N GLN A 408 -44.42 24.29 0.84
CA GLN A 408 -45.88 24.13 0.79
C GLN A 408 -46.64 25.42 1.18
N ASP A 409 -46.15 26.13 2.20
CA ASP A 409 -46.71 27.44 2.59
C ASP A 409 -46.54 28.47 1.47
N ILE A 410 -45.36 28.50 0.83
CA ILE A 410 -45.10 29.37 -0.33
C ILE A 410 -46.04 29.00 -1.49
N ALA A 411 -46.21 27.72 -1.81
CA ALA A 411 -47.13 27.28 -2.87
C ALA A 411 -48.56 27.77 -2.61
N THR A 412 -49.02 27.67 -1.37
CA THR A 412 -50.34 28.16 -0.93
C THR A 412 -50.42 29.69 -1.05
N GLY A 413 -49.37 30.40 -0.65
CA GLY A 413 -49.25 31.85 -0.80
C GLY A 413 -49.31 32.31 -2.26
N VAL A 414 -48.58 31.64 -3.16
CA VAL A 414 -48.59 31.92 -4.60
C VAL A 414 -49.97 31.67 -5.21
N SER A 415 -50.64 30.59 -4.82
CA SER A 415 -52.01 30.31 -5.28
C SER A 415 -53.00 31.40 -4.82
N SER A 416 -52.91 31.83 -3.56
CA SER A 416 -53.72 32.93 -3.04
C SER A 416 -53.40 34.24 -3.77
N GLN A 417 -52.13 34.51 -4.07
CA GLN A 417 -51.70 35.70 -4.80
C GLN A 417 -52.28 35.72 -6.22
N ALA A 418 -52.25 34.59 -6.94
CA ALA A 418 -52.88 34.48 -8.27
C ALA A 418 -54.38 34.78 -8.24
N SER A 419 -55.10 34.27 -7.22
CA SER A 419 -56.52 34.59 -7.03
C SER A 419 -56.75 36.09 -6.78
N LYS A 420 -55.89 36.73 -5.98
CA LYS A 420 -55.98 38.16 -5.69
C LYS A 420 -55.63 39.03 -6.89
N MET A 421 -54.67 38.63 -7.72
CA MET A 421 -54.38 39.33 -8.98
C MET A 421 -55.59 39.29 -9.91
N SER A 422 -56.27 38.14 -10.04
CA SER A 422 -57.51 38.04 -10.83
C SER A 422 -58.63 38.97 -10.31
N GLU A 423 -58.79 39.08 -8.99
CA GLU A 423 -59.74 40.04 -8.38
C GLU A 423 -59.38 41.49 -8.74
N ILE A 424 -58.09 41.86 -8.67
CA ILE A 424 -57.63 43.22 -9.01
C ILE A 424 -57.83 43.49 -10.50
N THR A 425 -57.48 42.57 -11.41
CA THR A 425 -57.71 42.74 -12.85
C THR A 425 -59.18 43.02 -13.15
N ARG A 426 -60.11 42.33 -12.47
CA ARG A 426 -61.54 42.60 -12.61
C ARG A 426 -61.91 44.01 -12.12
N ALA A 427 -61.40 44.41 -10.95
CA ALA A 427 -61.66 45.74 -10.40
C ALA A 427 -61.10 46.85 -11.31
N MET A 428 -59.92 46.65 -11.92
CA MET A 428 -59.34 47.60 -12.87
C MET A 428 -60.17 47.72 -14.15
N LYS A 429 -60.72 46.60 -14.63
CA LYS A 429 -61.66 46.63 -15.76
C LYS A 429 -62.92 47.43 -15.45
N GLU A 430 -63.54 47.18 -14.30
CA GLU A 430 -64.73 47.94 -13.84
C GLU A 430 -64.41 49.43 -13.64
N MET A 431 -63.20 49.75 -13.18
CA MET A 431 -62.72 51.12 -13.05
C MET A 431 -62.52 51.79 -14.41
N SER A 432 -61.93 51.11 -15.39
CA SER A 432 -61.77 51.61 -16.76
C SER A 432 -63.13 51.97 -17.38
N GLU A 433 -64.11 51.07 -17.26
CA GLU A 433 -65.48 51.30 -17.74
C GLU A 433 -66.13 52.51 -17.03
N SER A 434 -65.94 52.63 -15.72
CA SER A 434 -66.46 53.76 -14.92
C SER A 434 -65.81 55.09 -15.31
N VAL A 435 -64.49 55.12 -15.51
CA VAL A 435 -63.74 56.31 -15.93
C VAL A 435 -64.19 56.78 -17.32
N GLN A 436 -64.37 55.85 -18.27
CA GLN A 436 -64.95 56.18 -19.59
C GLN A 436 -66.37 56.76 -19.45
N GLN A 437 -67.19 56.21 -18.57
CA GLN A 437 -68.54 56.71 -18.33
C GLN A 437 -68.52 58.13 -17.73
N VAL A 438 -67.61 58.41 -16.80
CA VAL A 438 -67.41 59.77 -16.24
C VAL A 438 -67.00 60.73 -17.34
N ALA A 439 -66.02 60.39 -18.18
CA ALA A 439 -65.59 61.24 -19.29
C ALA A 439 -66.74 61.57 -20.26
N MET A 440 -67.53 60.56 -20.65
CA MET A 440 -68.71 60.75 -21.52
C MET A 440 -69.79 61.62 -20.86
N ASN A 441 -70.06 61.41 -19.56
CA ASN A 441 -71.06 62.19 -18.83
C ASN A 441 -70.61 63.64 -18.65
N SER A 442 -69.33 63.87 -18.39
CA SER A 442 -68.72 65.20 -18.37
C SER A 442 -68.90 65.87 -19.73
N GLN A 443 -68.55 65.22 -20.84
CA GLN A 443 -68.74 65.81 -22.16
C GLN A 443 -70.21 66.21 -22.43
N LYS A 444 -71.18 65.37 -22.04
CA LYS A 444 -72.62 65.70 -22.13
C LYS A 444 -73.01 66.88 -21.24
N ALA A 445 -72.50 66.95 -20.01
CA ALA A 445 -72.77 68.05 -19.09
C ALA A 445 -72.21 69.38 -19.62
N ALA A 446 -71.02 69.37 -20.23
CA ALA A 446 -70.40 70.56 -20.83
C ALA A 446 -71.22 71.07 -22.03
N GLN A 447 -71.70 70.16 -22.87
CA GLN A 447 -72.63 70.49 -23.95
C GLN A 447 -73.94 71.09 -23.42
N GLY A 448 -74.52 70.50 -22.36
CA GLY A 448 -75.72 70.99 -21.71
C GLY A 448 -75.54 72.40 -21.11
N ALA A 449 -74.43 72.63 -20.42
CA ALA A 449 -74.08 73.93 -19.86
C ALA A 449 -73.89 75.00 -20.95
N THR A 450 -73.23 74.65 -22.05
CA THR A 450 -73.06 75.54 -23.21
C THR A 450 -74.41 75.89 -23.84
N ALA A 451 -75.29 74.90 -24.06
CA ALA A 451 -76.62 75.12 -24.61
C ALA A 451 -77.51 75.98 -23.69
N ALA A 452 -77.42 75.77 -22.38
CA ALA A 452 -78.11 76.58 -21.37
C ALA A 452 -77.61 78.04 -21.40
N SER A 453 -76.29 78.24 -21.49
CA SER A 453 -75.67 79.57 -21.61
C SER A 453 -76.15 80.30 -22.87
N THR A 454 -76.14 79.64 -24.04
CA THR A 454 -76.66 80.22 -25.30
C THR A 454 -78.15 80.57 -25.19
N THR A 455 -78.95 79.70 -24.58
CA THR A 455 -80.38 79.96 -24.39
C THR A 455 -80.60 81.16 -23.47
N ALA A 456 -79.89 81.22 -22.34
CA ALA A 456 -79.95 82.34 -21.42
C ALA A 456 -79.54 83.66 -22.10
N GLN A 457 -78.46 83.67 -22.89
CA GLN A 457 -78.05 84.85 -23.67
C GLN A 457 -79.15 85.33 -24.64
N ASN A 458 -79.82 84.40 -25.33
CA ASN A 458 -80.93 84.74 -26.23
C ASN A 458 -82.12 85.35 -25.47
N VAL A 459 -82.49 84.79 -24.31
CA VAL A 459 -83.54 85.35 -23.45
C VAL A 459 -83.13 86.72 -22.89
N GLY A 460 -81.85 86.90 -22.57
CA GLY A 460 -81.29 88.18 -22.13
C GLY A 460 -81.48 89.26 -23.19
N LYS A 461 -81.08 88.97 -24.43
CA LYS A 461 -81.28 89.87 -25.58
C LYS A 461 -82.76 90.20 -25.82
N LEU A 462 -83.65 89.20 -25.75
CA LEU A 462 -85.08 89.43 -25.87
C LEU A 462 -85.62 90.33 -24.75
N SER A 463 -85.13 90.13 -23.52
CA SER A 463 -85.51 90.93 -22.35
C SER A 463 -85.04 92.38 -22.47
N GLU A 464 -83.83 92.62 -23.03
CA GLU A 464 -83.37 93.97 -23.36
C GLU A 464 -84.27 94.67 -24.38
N ASP A 465 -84.75 93.95 -25.39
CA ASP A 465 -85.68 94.50 -26.38
C ASP A 465 -87.06 94.80 -25.76
N VAL A 466 -87.55 93.96 -24.85
CA VAL A 466 -88.75 94.25 -24.05
C VAL A 466 -88.53 95.48 -23.16
N ALA A 467 -87.35 95.65 -22.56
CA ALA A 467 -87.01 96.82 -21.75
C ALA A 467 -87.09 98.12 -22.58
N LYS A 468 -86.56 98.11 -23.81
CA LYS A 468 -86.68 99.24 -24.75
C LYS A 468 -88.14 99.55 -25.06
N LYS A 469 -88.97 98.52 -25.31
CA LYS A 469 -90.40 98.70 -25.56
C LYS A 469 -91.16 99.24 -24.36
N MET A 470 -90.82 98.83 -23.14
CA MET A 470 -91.40 99.41 -21.92
C MET A 470 -91.03 100.87 -21.74
N SER A 471 -89.79 101.26 -22.09
CA SER A 471 -89.38 102.67 -22.10
C SER A 471 -90.17 103.50 -23.13
N GLU A 472 -90.41 102.97 -24.33
CA GLU A 472 -91.28 103.60 -25.34
C GLU A 472 -92.74 103.76 -24.83
N ILE A 473 -93.28 102.73 -24.18
CA ILE A 473 -94.62 102.76 -23.57
C ILE A 473 -94.65 103.81 -22.45
N GLN A 474 -93.64 103.84 -21.59
CA GLN A 474 -93.55 104.81 -20.48
C GLN A 474 -93.58 106.25 -21.01
N SER A 475 -92.83 106.52 -22.08
CA SER A 475 -92.84 107.81 -22.78
C SER A 475 -94.23 108.15 -23.35
N THR A 476 -94.88 107.19 -24.00
CA THR A 476 -96.21 107.37 -24.62
C THR A 476 -97.31 107.62 -23.59
N VAL A 477 -97.32 106.85 -22.49
CA VAL A 477 -98.25 107.03 -21.38
C VAL A 477 -97.98 108.35 -20.66
N GLY A 478 -96.72 108.73 -20.45
CA GLY A 478 -96.35 110.04 -19.89
C GLY A 478 -96.80 111.22 -20.76
N GLY A 479 -96.68 111.10 -22.08
CA GLY A 479 -97.23 112.06 -23.05
C GLY A 479 -98.75 112.16 -22.96
N SER A 480 -99.45 111.02 -22.89
CA SER A 480 -100.91 110.95 -22.77
C SER A 480 -101.41 111.56 -21.45
N ALA A 481 -100.73 111.27 -20.33
CA ALA A 481 -101.00 111.87 -19.03
C ALA A 481 -100.90 113.41 -19.08
N THR A 482 -99.87 113.92 -19.77
CA THR A 482 -99.67 115.36 -19.96
C THR A 482 -100.80 116.00 -20.78
N ALA A 483 -101.19 115.38 -21.90
CA ALA A 483 -102.27 115.87 -22.76
C ALA A 483 -103.63 115.89 -22.03
N ILE A 484 -103.95 114.85 -21.25
CA ILE A 484 -105.20 114.80 -20.48
C ILE A 484 -105.19 115.84 -19.35
N LYS A 485 -104.04 116.07 -18.70
CA LYS A 485 -103.90 117.13 -17.70
C LYS A 485 -104.11 118.53 -18.30
N GLN A 486 -103.63 118.76 -19.52
CA GLN A 486 -103.92 119.99 -20.27
C GLN A 486 -105.43 120.12 -20.58
N LEU A 487 -106.08 119.04 -21.01
CA LEU A 487 -107.53 119.01 -21.26
C LEU A 487 -108.34 119.30 -19.99
N ALA A 488 -107.93 118.75 -18.84
CA ALA A 488 -108.55 119.05 -17.54
C ALA A 488 -108.44 120.55 -17.21
N GLY A 489 -107.26 121.16 -17.44
CA GLY A 489 -107.07 122.60 -17.29
C GLY A 489 -107.96 123.43 -18.22
N LYS A 490 -108.04 123.07 -19.50
CA LYS A 490 -108.92 123.74 -20.47
C LYS A 490 -110.41 123.60 -20.13
N SER A 491 -110.81 122.45 -19.60
CA SER A 491 -112.19 122.20 -19.17
C SER A 491 -112.55 123.03 -17.92
N GLN A 492 -111.59 123.31 -17.05
CA GLN A 492 -111.75 124.25 -15.94
C GLN A 492 -111.97 125.69 -16.46
N GLU A 493 -111.11 126.16 -17.37
CA GLU A 493 -111.25 127.48 -18.01
C GLU A 493 -112.63 127.65 -18.69
N ILE A 494 -113.11 126.64 -19.43
CA ILE A 494 -114.43 126.69 -20.05
C ILE A 494 -115.55 126.75 -19.01
N GLY A 495 -115.43 126.01 -17.90
CA GLY A 495 -116.40 126.07 -16.81
C GLY A 495 -116.55 127.47 -16.20
N GLU A 496 -115.44 128.19 -16.05
CA GLU A 496 -115.44 129.58 -15.59
C GLU A 496 -116.13 130.52 -16.58
N ILE A 497 -115.86 130.36 -17.89
CA ILE A 497 -116.51 131.14 -18.95
C ILE A 497 -118.03 130.91 -18.96
N ILE A 498 -118.48 129.66 -18.83
CA ILE A 498 -119.91 129.34 -18.78
C ILE A 498 -120.57 129.97 -17.54
N GLY A 499 -119.90 129.97 -16.39
CA GLY A 499 -120.37 130.70 -15.21
C GLY A 499 -120.59 132.19 -15.46
N VAL A 500 -119.69 132.85 -16.20
CA VAL A 500 -119.86 134.24 -16.62
C VAL A 500 -121.05 134.40 -17.57
N ILE A 501 -121.23 133.49 -18.53
CA ILE A 501 -122.36 133.53 -19.48
C ILE A 501 -123.70 133.37 -18.74
N THR A 502 -123.80 132.45 -17.78
CA THR A 502 -125.00 132.28 -16.95
C THR A 502 -125.32 133.57 -16.19
N ASN A 503 -124.31 134.21 -15.59
CA ASN A 503 -124.48 135.50 -14.92
C ASN A 503 -124.94 136.61 -15.87
N ILE A 504 -124.43 136.67 -17.11
CA ILE A 504 -124.87 137.64 -18.13
C ILE A 504 -126.32 137.37 -18.53
N ALA A 505 -126.70 136.11 -18.72
CA ALA A 505 -128.08 135.72 -19.03
C ALA A 505 -129.04 136.09 -17.88
N ASP A 506 -128.62 135.91 -16.63
CA ASP A 506 -129.36 136.35 -15.44
C ASP A 506 -129.59 137.87 -15.42
N GLN A 507 -128.54 138.64 -15.66
CA GLN A 507 -128.62 140.09 -15.74
C GLN A 507 -129.52 140.54 -16.89
N THR A 508 -129.42 139.90 -18.06
CA THR A 508 -130.22 140.25 -19.24
C THR A 508 -131.70 139.91 -19.01
N ASN A 509 -132.00 138.80 -18.35
CA ASN A 509 -133.36 138.44 -17.96
C ASN A 509 -133.97 139.45 -16.96
N LEU A 510 -133.18 139.93 -15.99
CA LEU A 510 -133.62 140.97 -15.04
C LEU A 510 -133.84 142.33 -15.73
N LEU A 511 -132.93 142.73 -16.63
CA LEU A 511 -133.07 143.95 -17.42
C LEU A 511 -134.31 143.89 -18.33
N ALA A 512 -134.53 142.75 -18.98
CA ALA A 512 -135.67 142.51 -19.85
C ALA A 512 -136.99 142.48 -19.07
N LEU A 513 -137.01 141.87 -17.88
CA LEU A 513 -138.18 141.90 -16.98
C LEU A 513 -138.52 143.33 -16.54
N ASN A 514 -137.52 144.12 -16.14
CA ASN A 514 -137.72 145.53 -15.78
C ASN A 514 -138.25 146.34 -16.97
N ALA A 515 -137.74 146.09 -18.19
CA ALA A 515 -138.22 146.73 -19.41
C ALA A 515 -139.66 146.30 -19.77
N ALA A 516 -140.01 145.03 -19.59
CA ALA A 516 -141.37 144.51 -19.83
C ALA A 516 -142.39 145.11 -18.84
N ILE A 517 -142.01 145.26 -17.57
CA ILE A 517 -142.84 145.92 -16.53
C ILE A 517 -143.10 147.38 -16.91
N GLU A 518 -142.06 148.15 -17.28
CA GLU A 518 -142.23 149.57 -17.60
C GLU A 518 -142.99 149.78 -18.91
N ALA A 519 -142.85 148.86 -19.87
CA ALA A 519 -143.65 148.84 -21.10
C ALA A 519 -145.13 148.51 -20.86
N ALA A 520 -145.46 147.60 -19.93
CA ALA A 520 -146.83 147.33 -19.50
C ALA A 520 -147.47 148.54 -18.78
N ARG A 521 -146.65 149.34 -18.09
CA ARG A 521 -147.07 150.56 -17.37
C ARG A 521 -147.46 151.71 -18.31
N ALA A 522 -146.88 151.77 -19.51
CA ALA A 522 -147.16 152.80 -20.53
C ALA A 522 -148.45 152.57 -21.35
N GLY A 523 -149.23 151.51 -21.04
CA GLY A 523 -150.52 151.24 -21.69
C GLY A 523 -150.43 150.96 -23.20
N GLU A 524 -151.41 151.41 -23.99
CA GLU A 524 -151.51 151.14 -25.44
C GLU A 524 -150.29 151.63 -26.26
N HIS A 525 -149.53 152.63 -25.79
CA HIS A 525 -148.31 153.10 -26.46
C HIS A 525 -147.06 152.23 -26.21
N GLY A 526 -147.02 151.45 -25.12
CA GLY A 526 -145.89 150.59 -24.74
C GLY A 526 -145.94 149.18 -25.34
N ARG A 527 -147.03 148.86 -26.05
CA ARG A 527 -147.39 147.51 -26.47
C ARG A 527 -146.35 146.84 -27.39
N GLY A 528 -145.71 147.60 -28.29
CA GLY A 528 -144.63 147.09 -29.14
C GLY A 528 -143.31 146.82 -28.40
N PHE A 529 -142.97 147.66 -27.40
CA PHE A 529 -141.78 147.49 -26.57
C PHE A 529 -141.92 146.34 -25.58
N ALA A 530 -143.12 146.13 -25.02
CA ALA A 530 -143.42 145.00 -24.14
C ALA A 530 -143.16 143.66 -24.84
N VAL A 531 -143.57 143.53 -26.11
CA VAL A 531 -143.33 142.32 -26.92
C VAL A 531 -141.84 142.07 -27.11
N VAL A 532 -141.03 143.09 -27.41
CA VAL A 532 -139.57 142.93 -27.57
C VAL A 532 -138.89 142.60 -26.24
N ALA A 533 -139.29 143.25 -25.15
CA ALA A 533 -138.73 142.99 -23.82
C ALA A 533 -139.06 141.57 -23.34
N ASP A 534 -140.28 141.09 -23.56
CA ASP A 534 -140.64 139.69 -23.27
C ASP A 534 -139.89 138.69 -24.17
N GLU A 535 -139.63 139.03 -25.44
CA GLU A 535 -138.82 138.19 -26.34
C GLU A 535 -137.34 138.14 -25.89
N VAL A 536 -136.76 139.26 -25.44
CA VAL A 536 -135.40 139.31 -24.87
C VAL A 536 -135.34 138.56 -23.54
N ARG A 537 -136.38 138.67 -22.69
CA ARG A 537 -136.49 137.91 -21.44
C ARG A 537 -136.49 136.41 -21.73
N LYS A 538 -137.29 135.99 -22.72
CA LYS A 538 -137.36 134.60 -23.17
C LYS A 538 -136.03 134.10 -23.75
N LEU A 539 -135.35 134.90 -24.58
CA LEU A 539 -134.01 134.58 -25.10
C LEU A 539 -132.94 134.49 -24.00
N ALA A 540 -133.01 135.34 -22.98
CA ALA A 540 -132.12 135.29 -21.82
C ALA A 540 -132.39 134.06 -20.94
N GLU A 541 -133.67 133.69 -20.76
CA GLU A 541 -134.08 132.48 -20.05
C GLU A 541 -133.67 131.20 -20.82
N GLU A 542 -133.79 131.20 -22.15
CA GLU A 542 -133.26 130.15 -23.04
C GLU A 542 -131.73 130.08 -23.00
N SER A 543 -131.03 131.23 -23.00
CA SER A 543 -129.56 131.30 -22.90
C SER A 543 -129.06 130.80 -21.55
N ARG A 544 -129.76 131.13 -20.45
CA ARG A 544 -129.49 130.60 -19.11
C ARG A 544 -129.70 129.08 -19.08
N SER A 545 -130.81 128.60 -19.64
CA SER A 545 -131.10 127.17 -19.72
C SER A 545 -130.02 126.42 -20.49
N ALA A 546 -129.62 126.94 -21.66
CA ALA A 546 -128.53 126.39 -22.47
C ALA A 546 -127.17 126.42 -21.73
N ALA A 547 -126.84 127.52 -21.05
CA ALA A 547 -125.61 127.63 -20.26
C ALA A 547 -125.60 126.65 -19.07
N ASN A 548 -126.75 126.39 -18.43
CA ASN A 548 -126.88 125.37 -17.40
C ASN A 548 -126.71 123.94 -17.96
N GLN A 549 -127.23 123.67 -19.16
CA GLN A 549 -126.99 122.39 -19.84
C GLN A 549 -125.51 122.19 -20.17
N ILE A 550 -124.83 123.23 -20.68
CA ILE A 550 -123.38 123.18 -20.93
C ILE A 550 -122.62 123.03 -19.60
N THR A 551 -123.04 123.68 -18.52
CA THR A 551 -122.45 123.49 -17.19
C THR A 551 -122.50 122.02 -16.75
N GLY A 552 -123.61 121.33 -17.01
CA GLY A 552 -123.74 119.88 -16.79
C GLY A 552 -122.71 119.09 -17.61
N LEU A 553 -122.64 119.34 -18.93
CA LEU A 553 -121.68 118.69 -19.83
C LEU A 553 -120.21 118.96 -19.43
N ILE A 554 -119.89 120.18 -18.99
CA ILE A 554 -118.54 120.52 -18.53
C ILE A 554 -118.20 119.83 -17.21
N LYS A 555 -119.16 119.72 -16.28
CA LYS A 555 -118.96 118.92 -15.06
C LYS A 555 -118.69 117.45 -15.38
N ASP A 556 -119.42 116.88 -16.35
CA ASP A 556 -119.19 115.51 -16.80
C ASP A 556 -117.80 115.34 -17.43
N ILE A 557 -117.37 116.29 -18.27
CA ILE A 557 -116.01 116.31 -18.85
C ILE A 557 -114.93 116.46 -17.77
N GLN A 558 -115.13 117.35 -16.78
CA GLN A 558 -114.20 117.53 -15.66
C GLN A 558 -114.09 116.26 -14.80
N GLN A 559 -115.22 115.58 -14.55
CA GLN A 559 -115.22 114.30 -13.83
C GLN A 559 -114.52 113.21 -14.64
N GLY A 560 -114.84 113.08 -15.93
CA GLY A 560 -114.22 112.10 -16.83
C GLY A 560 -112.71 112.33 -17.01
N THR A 561 -112.28 113.59 -17.15
CA THR A 561 -110.86 113.94 -17.23
C THR A 561 -110.13 113.68 -15.92
N LYS A 562 -110.74 113.95 -14.75
CA LYS A 562 -110.16 113.58 -13.45
C LYS A 562 -109.95 112.08 -13.32
N GLN A 563 -110.96 111.29 -13.70
CA GLN A 563 -110.84 109.83 -13.73
C GLN A 563 -109.73 109.38 -14.69
N ALA A 564 -109.63 110.00 -15.86
CA ALA A 564 -108.60 109.69 -16.84
C ALA A 564 -107.18 110.08 -16.36
N VAL A 565 -107.01 111.18 -15.63
CA VAL A 565 -105.74 111.54 -14.97
C VAL A 565 -105.34 110.46 -13.96
N THR A 566 -106.24 110.05 -13.06
CA THR A 566 -105.96 108.99 -12.09
C THR A 566 -105.61 107.66 -12.77
N ALA A 567 -106.33 107.30 -13.84
CA ALA A 567 -106.02 106.11 -14.63
C ALA A 567 -104.63 106.20 -15.28
N MET A 568 -104.23 107.38 -15.78
CA MET A 568 -102.91 107.60 -16.36
C MET A 568 -101.79 107.56 -15.32
N GLU A 569 -101.98 108.16 -14.14
CA GLU A 569 -101.00 108.08 -13.03
C GLU A 569 -100.77 106.62 -12.62
N GLN A 570 -101.84 105.85 -12.48
CA GLN A 570 -101.75 104.41 -12.22
C GLN A 570 -101.07 103.66 -13.37
N GLY A 571 -101.37 104.02 -14.62
CA GLY A 571 -100.72 103.47 -15.81
C GLY A 571 -99.21 103.74 -15.82
N THR A 572 -98.78 104.97 -15.56
CA THR A 572 -97.36 105.35 -15.45
C THR A 572 -96.66 104.55 -14.37
N LYS A 573 -97.28 104.40 -13.19
CA LYS A 573 -96.72 103.59 -12.10
C LYS A 573 -96.55 102.13 -12.50
N THR A 574 -97.59 101.54 -13.10
CA THR A 574 -97.58 100.13 -13.53
C THR A 574 -96.51 99.86 -14.59
N VAL A 575 -96.33 100.77 -15.54
CA VAL A 575 -95.26 100.67 -16.56
C VAL A 575 -93.89 100.82 -15.90
N GLY A 576 -93.72 101.74 -14.94
CA GLY A 576 -92.46 101.89 -14.20
C GLY A 576 -92.07 100.63 -13.42
N GLU A 577 -93.03 99.99 -12.76
CA GLU A 577 -92.84 98.68 -12.12
C GLU A 577 -92.49 97.59 -13.15
N GLY A 578 -93.13 97.60 -14.32
CA GLY A 578 -92.82 96.70 -15.43
C GLY A 578 -91.38 96.87 -15.94
N THR A 579 -90.92 98.10 -16.15
CA THR A 579 -89.54 98.41 -16.55
C THR A 579 -88.53 97.90 -15.53
N LYS A 580 -88.81 98.07 -14.22
CA LYS A 580 -87.95 97.56 -13.15
C LYS A 580 -87.89 96.02 -13.17
N ASN A 581 -89.03 95.34 -13.26
CA ASN A 581 -89.07 93.87 -13.28
C ASN A 581 -88.29 93.29 -14.47
N ILE A 582 -88.32 93.94 -15.64
CA ILE A 582 -87.53 93.52 -16.79
C ILE A 582 -86.03 93.74 -16.56
N ALA A 583 -85.63 94.85 -15.94
CA ALA A 583 -84.22 95.09 -15.59
C ALA A 583 -83.69 94.02 -14.61
N ASP A 584 -84.49 93.67 -13.59
CA ASP A 584 -84.15 92.60 -12.65
C ASP A 584 -84.06 91.23 -13.36
N THR A 585 -84.91 91.00 -14.37
CA THR A 585 -84.85 89.79 -15.22
C THR A 585 -83.56 89.72 -16.04
N VAL A 586 -83.12 90.83 -16.64
CA VAL A 586 -81.85 90.89 -17.38
C VAL A 586 -80.65 90.55 -16.48
N ASN A 587 -80.62 91.09 -15.25
CA ASN A 587 -79.57 90.79 -14.29
C ASN A 587 -79.56 89.30 -13.90
N ALA A 588 -80.73 88.73 -13.57
CA ALA A 588 -80.84 87.31 -13.23
C ALA A 588 -80.40 86.39 -14.38
N ILE A 589 -80.65 86.78 -15.63
CA ILE A 589 -80.16 86.05 -16.80
C ILE A 589 -78.62 86.12 -16.90
N GLY A 590 -78.03 87.28 -16.60
CA GLY A 590 -76.57 87.44 -16.52
C GLY A 590 -75.93 86.47 -15.52
N ASP A 591 -76.54 86.32 -14.35
CA ASP A 591 -76.10 85.36 -13.33
C ASP A 591 -76.20 83.90 -13.82
N ILE A 592 -77.26 83.55 -14.56
CA ILE A 592 -77.41 82.22 -15.18
C ILE A 592 -76.32 81.94 -16.21
N VAL A 593 -76.00 82.93 -17.07
CA VAL A 593 -74.92 82.78 -18.07
C VAL A 593 -73.58 82.52 -17.39
N LYS A 594 -73.29 83.24 -16.30
CA LYS A 594 -72.07 83.04 -15.52
C LYS A 594 -72.03 81.66 -14.87
N ALA A 595 -73.11 81.26 -14.19
CA ALA A 595 -73.21 79.94 -13.56
C ALA A 595 -73.06 78.79 -14.57
N ALA A 596 -73.62 78.94 -15.78
CA ALA A 596 -73.47 77.96 -16.85
C ALA A 596 -72.01 77.88 -17.35
N ALA A 597 -71.30 79.02 -17.43
CA ALA A 597 -69.88 79.03 -17.77
C ALA A 597 -69.02 78.34 -16.71
N ASP A 598 -69.28 78.62 -15.43
CA ASP A 598 -68.58 77.99 -14.30
C ASP A 598 -68.78 76.46 -14.31
N VAL A 599 -70.01 75.98 -14.59
CA VAL A 599 -70.29 74.54 -14.77
C VAL A 599 -69.50 73.95 -15.93
N ALA A 600 -69.42 74.64 -17.07
CA ALA A 600 -68.66 74.15 -18.21
C ALA A 600 -67.16 73.99 -17.89
N THR A 601 -66.57 74.93 -17.14
CA THR A 601 -65.17 74.85 -16.69
C THR A 601 -64.95 73.69 -15.72
N MET A 602 -65.78 73.54 -14.69
CA MET A 602 -65.67 72.41 -13.74
C MET A 602 -65.76 71.06 -14.45
N VAL A 603 -66.62 70.96 -15.45
CA VAL A 603 -66.79 69.74 -16.24
C VAL A 603 -65.56 69.42 -17.10
N GLN A 604 -64.87 70.43 -17.63
CA GLN A 604 -63.60 70.24 -18.33
C GLN A 604 -62.50 69.73 -17.40
N GLU A 605 -62.43 70.23 -16.16
CA GLU A 605 -61.51 69.74 -15.14
C GLU A 605 -61.79 68.27 -14.80
N ILE A 606 -63.07 67.90 -14.63
CA ILE A 606 -63.46 66.49 -14.39
C ILE A 606 -63.05 65.60 -15.56
N ALA A 607 -63.20 66.07 -16.81
CA ALA A 607 -62.78 65.30 -17.98
C ALA A 607 -61.26 65.08 -18.01
N ALA A 608 -60.45 66.10 -17.68
CA ALA A 608 -59.00 65.97 -17.58
C ALA A 608 -58.57 64.99 -16.48
N THR A 609 -59.20 65.04 -15.31
CA THR A 609 -58.94 64.06 -14.23
C THR A 609 -59.34 62.64 -14.63
N ALA A 610 -60.41 62.47 -15.41
CA ALA A 610 -60.81 61.16 -15.92
C ALA A 610 -59.77 60.60 -16.91
N GLU A 611 -59.17 61.43 -17.77
CA GLU A 611 -58.06 61.01 -18.63
C GLU A 611 -56.83 60.57 -17.82
N GLU A 612 -56.46 61.32 -16.78
CA GLU A 612 -55.36 60.96 -15.87
C GLU A 612 -55.63 59.63 -15.15
N GLN A 613 -56.85 59.42 -14.66
CA GLN A 613 -57.27 58.14 -14.07
C GLN A 613 -57.19 56.99 -15.06
N SER A 614 -57.52 57.22 -16.34
CA SER A 614 -57.40 56.18 -17.38
C SER A 614 -55.95 55.72 -17.54
N ALA A 615 -54.99 56.65 -17.54
CA ALA A 615 -53.57 56.31 -17.61
C ALA A 615 -53.11 55.53 -16.36
N SER A 616 -53.55 55.93 -15.17
CA SER A 616 -53.26 55.17 -13.93
C SER A 616 -53.86 53.76 -13.95
N VAL A 617 -55.05 53.58 -14.53
CA VAL A 617 -55.68 52.26 -14.68
C VAL A 617 -54.84 51.34 -15.57
N GLU A 618 -54.31 51.87 -16.68
CA GLU A 618 -53.42 51.12 -17.57
C GLU A 618 -52.11 50.73 -16.87
N GLU A 619 -51.49 51.65 -16.13
CA GLU A 619 -50.25 51.39 -15.38
C GLU A 619 -50.42 50.32 -14.29
N VAL A 620 -51.51 50.39 -13.54
CA VAL A 620 -51.83 49.36 -12.53
C VAL A 620 -52.12 48.02 -13.19
N THR A 621 -52.81 48.01 -14.33
CA THR A 621 -53.09 46.76 -15.07
C THR A 621 -51.80 46.10 -15.55
N ALA A 622 -50.86 46.87 -16.11
CA ALA A 622 -49.55 46.36 -16.50
C ALA A 622 -48.77 45.80 -15.28
N SER A 623 -48.82 46.50 -14.15
CA SER A 623 -48.19 46.03 -12.91
C SER A 623 -48.78 44.70 -12.40
N VAL A 624 -50.09 44.49 -12.58
CA VAL A 624 -50.76 43.23 -12.24
C VAL A 624 -50.31 42.08 -13.15
N GLU A 625 -50.09 42.34 -14.44
CA GLU A 625 -49.54 41.36 -15.38
C GLU A 625 -48.12 40.94 -14.97
N ASP A 626 -47.26 41.90 -14.61
CA ASP A 626 -45.90 41.62 -14.12
C ASP A 626 -45.92 40.76 -12.84
N VAL A 627 -46.78 41.10 -11.87
CA VAL A 627 -46.93 40.32 -10.62
C VAL A 627 -47.48 38.92 -10.90
N THR A 628 -48.33 38.76 -11.91
CA THR A 628 -48.84 37.46 -12.34
C THR A 628 -47.71 36.60 -12.93
N ALA A 629 -46.87 37.16 -13.81
CA ALA A 629 -45.71 36.47 -14.35
C ALA A 629 -44.71 36.05 -13.25
N ILE A 630 -44.45 36.92 -12.27
CA ILE A 630 -43.62 36.59 -11.11
C ILE A 630 -44.25 35.47 -10.27
N SER A 631 -45.57 35.46 -10.13
CA SER A 631 -46.29 34.41 -9.39
C SER A 631 -46.17 33.05 -10.09
N GLU A 632 -46.29 33.00 -11.42
CA GLU A 632 -46.08 31.77 -12.21
C GLU A 632 -44.65 31.25 -12.07
N GLN A 633 -43.65 32.14 -12.17
CA GLN A 633 -42.25 31.77 -11.96
C GLN A 633 -42.01 31.27 -10.52
N SER A 634 -42.64 31.89 -9.53
CA SER A 634 -42.55 31.48 -8.12
C SER A 634 -43.19 30.10 -7.92
N ALA A 635 -44.31 29.81 -8.58
CA ALA A 635 -44.93 28.49 -8.55
C ALA A 635 -43.99 27.41 -9.11
N ALA A 636 -43.37 27.68 -10.26
CA ALA A 636 -42.41 26.78 -10.89
C ALA A 636 -41.18 26.52 -9.98
N GLY A 637 -40.57 27.60 -9.43
CA GLY A 637 -39.43 27.47 -8.52
C GLY A 637 -39.78 26.76 -7.21
N THR A 638 -41.03 26.91 -6.74
CA THR A 638 -41.54 26.19 -5.57
C THR A 638 -41.67 24.69 -5.85
N GLN A 639 -42.16 24.29 -7.03
CA GLN A 639 -42.21 22.89 -7.44
C GLN A 639 -40.81 22.26 -7.54
N GLU A 640 -39.85 22.97 -8.14
CA GLU A 640 -38.47 22.51 -8.26
C GLU A 640 -37.81 22.33 -6.88
N THR A 641 -38.03 23.29 -5.97
CA THR A 641 -37.55 23.19 -4.58
C THR A 641 -38.17 22.01 -3.85
N SER A 642 -39.47 21.75 -4.07
CA SER A 642 -40.16 20.59 -3.48
C SER A 642 -39.54 19.27 -3.94
N ALA A 643 -39.27 19.13 -5.24
CA ALA A 643 -38.63 17.94 -5.79
C ALA A 643 -37.21 17.75 -5.24
N ALA A 644 -36.42 18.82 -5.16
CA ALA A 644 -35.08 18.78 -4.58
C ALA A 644 -35.09 18.40 -3.09
N ALA A 645 -36.07 18.90 -2.32
CA ALA A 645 -36.25 18.52 -0.92
C ALA A 645 -36.59 17.04 -0.77
N GLU A 646 -37.48 16.49 -1.60
CA GLU A 646 -37.78 15.05 -1.60
C GLU A 646 -36.56 14.18 -1.91
N GLU A 647 -35.77 14.56 -2.92
CA GLU A 647 -34.54 13.84 -3.28
C GLU A 647 -33.47 13.95 -2.17
N GLN A 648 -33.35 15.12 -1.54
CA GLN A 648 -32.44 15.33 -0.42
C GLN A 648 -32.84 14.49 0.80
N ALA A 649 -34.14 14.41 1.12
CA ALA A 649 -34.64 13.58 2.22
C ALA A 649 -34.31 12.10 1.98
N ALA A 650 -34.51 11.61 0.75
CA ALA A 650 -34.14 10.24 0.36
C ALA A 650 -32.63 10.00 0.50
N THR A 651 -31.81 10.98 0.11
CA THR A 651 -30.34 10.90 0.24
C THR A 651 -29.90 10.86 1.71
N MET A 652 -30.56 11.62 2.60
CA MET A 652 -30.28 11.56 4.03
C MET A 652 -30.62 10.21 4.64
N ASP A 653 -31.73 9.59 4.22
CA ASP A 653 -32.06 8.21 4.63
C ASP A 653 -31.00 7.20 4.18
N GLN A 654 -30.44 7.37 2.97
CA GLN A 654 -29.33 6.54 2.51
C GLN A 654 -28.06 6.76 3.33
N LEU A 655 -27.73 8.01 3.70
CA LEU A 655 -26.57 8.32 4.54
C LEU A 655 -26.68 7.75 5.95
N VAL A 656 -27.87 7.82 6.57
CA VAL A 656 -28.12 7.19 7.88
C VAL A 656 -27.87 5.68 7.79
N ASN A 657 -28.41 5.02 6.77
CA ASN A 657 -28.19 3.58 6.58
C ASN A 657 -26.70 3.24 6.33
N ALA A 658 -26.01 4.01 5.48
CA ALA A 658 -24.58 3.82 5.21
C ALA A 658 -23.72 4.03 6.47
N ALA A 659 -24.05 5.03 7.28
CA ALA A 659 -23.38 5.29 8.55
C ALA A 659 -23.59 4.13 9.54
N GLN A 660 -24.81 3.60 9.65
CA GLN A 660 -25.08 2.41 10.47
C GLN A 660 -24.28 1.19 10.00
N GLU A 661 -24.17 0.97 8.69
CA GLU A 661 -23.36 -0.11 8.11
C GLU A 661 -21.86 0.08 8.38
N MET A 662 -21.33 1.30 8.25
CA MET A 662 -19.94 1.62 8.62
C MET A 662 -19.66 1.38 10.10
N SER A 663 -20.59 1.75 10.98
CA SER A 663 -20.49 1.50 12.42
C SER A 663 -20.43 -0.01 12.70
N LYS A 664 -21.31 -0.79 12.06
CA LYS A 664 -21.31 -2.25 12.16
C LYS A 664 -20.01 -2.88 11.67
N LEU A 665 -19.53 -2.51 10.48
CA LEU A 665 -18.25 -2.97 9.92
C LEU A 665 -17.06 -2.62 10.81
N SER A 666 -17.09 -1.44 11.43
CA SER A 666 -16.05 -1.05 12.39
C SER A 666 -16.06 -1.92 13.64
N ILE A 667 -17.24 -2.26 14.18
CA ILE A 667 -17.37 -3.18 15.32
C ILE A 667 -16.86 -4.57 14.93
N GLU A 668 -17.25 -5.10 13.77
CA GLU A 668 -16.76 -6.39 13.26
C GLU A 668 -15.22 -6.38 13.08
N LEU A 669 -14.65 -5.27 12.57
CA LEU A 669 -13.20 -5.10 12.46
C LEU A 669 -12.52 -5.04 13.84
N GLN A 670 -13.12 -4.37 14.82
CA GLN A 670 -12.61 -4.36 16.19
C GLN A 670 -12.60 -5.78 16.79
N ASP A 671 -13.65 -6.56 16.57
CA ASP A 671 -13.74 -7.95 17.04
C ASP A 671 -12.69 -8.85 16.38
N GLU A 672 -12.45 -8.70 15.07
CA GLU A 672 -11.40 -9.43 14.36
C GLU A 672 -10.00 -9.08 14.87
N VAL A 673 -9.74 -7.80 15.13
CA VAL A 673 -8.45 -7.31 15.64
C VAL A 673 -8.28 -7.68 17.13
N ALA A 674 -9.36 -7.79 17.90
CA ALA A 674 -9.34 -8.22 19.30
C ALA A 674 -8.86 -9.68 19.49
N LYS A 675 -8.85 -10.49 18.43
CA LYS A 675 -8.19 -11.82 18.44
C LYS A 675 -6.69 -11.71 18.69
N PHE A 676 -6.07 -10.57 18.38
CA PHE A 676 -4.67 -10.29 18.65
C PHE A 676 -4.51 -9.63 20.02
N LYS A 677 -3.74 -10.28 20.90
CA LYS A 677 -3.38 -9.72 22.20
C LYS A 677 -2.21 -8.76 22.03
N ILE A 678 -2.49 -7.48 22.22
CA ILE A 678 -1.50 -6.42 22.29
C ILE A 678 -1.47 -5.90 23.72
N ASP A 679 -0.27 -5.72 24.26
CA ASP A 679 -0.10 -5.12 25.59
C ASP A 679 -0.25 -3.60 25.40
N ILE A 680 -1.48 -3.15 25.24
CA ILE A 680 -1.79 -1.73 25.41
C ILE A 680 -1.78 -1.52 26.91
N SER A 681 -0.68 -0.99 27.43
CA SER A 681 -0.64 -0.48 28.79
C SER A 681 -1.89 0.38 29.01
N ALA A 682 -2.71 -0.03 29.97
CA ALA A 682 -4.06 0.44 30.27
C ALA A 682 -4.15 1.92 30.74
N LYS A 683 -3.63 2.86 29.96
CA LYS A 683 -3.70 4.29 30.25
C LYS A 683 -4.71 5.08 29.41
N GLU A 684 -5.20 4.53 28.30
CA GLU A 684 -6.15 5.26 27.42
C GLU A 684 -7.54 4.62 27.31
N GLN A 685 -7.75 3.44 27.88
CA GLN A 685 -9.03 2.70 27.79
C GLN A 685 -10.12 3.15 28.79
N LYS A 686 -9.94 4.28 29.51
CA LYS A 686 -10.93 4.75 30.50
C LYS A 686 -12.04 5.64 29.94
N HIS A 687 -12.11 5.89 28.64
CA HIS A 687 -13.19 6.69 28.04
C HIS A 687 -13.92 6.07 26.85
N ALA A 688 -13.68 4.79 26.54
CA ALA A 688 -14.42 4.13 25.48
C ALA A 688 -15.48 3.19 26.08
N TYR A 689 -16.74 3.58 25.90
CA TYR A 689 -17.94 2.73 25.93
C TYR A 689 -18.58 2.43 27.29
N GLU A 690 -19.45 3.34 27.72
CA GLU A 690 -20.65 2.98 28.46
C GLU A 690 -21.77 2.81 27.41
N PRO A 691 -22.37 1.63 27.23
CA PRO A 691 -23.42 1.45 26.25
C PRO A 691 -24.63 2.27 26.70
N ALA A 692 -24.91 3.38 26.01
CA ALA A 692 -26.21 4.00 26.10
C ALA A 692 -27.24 2.97 25.64
N LYS A 693 -28.04 2.46 26.58
CA LYS A 693 -29.26 1.71 26.25
C LYS A 693 -30.19 2.66 25.50
N VAL A 694 -30.10 2.67 24.18
CA VAL A 694 -31.14 3.27 23.35
C VAL A 694 -32.27 2.25 23.33
N GLU A 695 -33.22 2.44 24.24
CA GLU A 695 -34.51 1.79 24.20
C GLU A 695 -35.24 2.30 22.96
N TYR A 696 -35.31 1.46 21.92
CA TYR A 696 -36.04 1.75 20.70
C TYR A 696 -37.54 1.80 21.02
N LYS A 697 -38.09 3.01 21.22
CA LYS A 697 -39.54 3.22 21.23
C LYS A 697 -40.02 3.35 19.77
N PRO A 698 -40.88 2.44 19.28
CA PRO A 698 -41.42 2.55 17.94
C PRO A 698 -42.29 3.81 17.79
N ALA A 699 -42.22 4.42 16.61
CA ALA A 699 -42.79 5.72 16.23
C ALA A 699 -44.33 5.75 16.10
N ASN A 700 -45.06 5.10 17.01
CA ASN A 700 -46.52 5.00 16.93
C ASN A 700 -47.19 5.48 18.23
N GLU A 701 -46.82 6.66 18.73
CA GLU A 701 -47.48 7.28 19.89
C GLU A 701 -47.46 8.82 19.91
N ARG A 702 -47.10 9.49 18.80
CA ARG A 702 -47.09 10.97 18.69
C ARG A 702 -48.09 11.56 17.68
N LYS A 703 -49.14 10.82 17.32
CA LYS A 703 -50.26 11.33 16.50
C LYS A 703 -51.60 11.13 17.18
N THR A 704 -51.83 11.77 18.33
CA THR A 704 -53.17 11.88 18.93
C THR A 704 -53.38 13.07 19.88
N ALA A 705 -52.46 14.04 19.96
CA ALA A 705 -52.57 15.12 20.96
C ALA A 705 -52.80 16.54 20.42
N GLU A 706 -52.88 16.78 19.11
CA GLU A 706 -53.01 18.16 18.56
C GLU A 706 -54.23 18.40 17.67
N HIS A 707 -55.23 17.52 17.70
CA HIS A 707 -56.53 17.77 17.07
C HIS A 707 -57.67 17.61 18.07
N GLU A 708 -57.73 18.51 19.07
CA GLU A 708 -58.97 18.83 19.79
C GLU A 708 -58.73 20.06 20.69
N ALA A 709 -58.91 21.26 20.15
CA ALA A 709 -59.31 22.46 20.89
C ALA A 709 -59.50 23.65 19.93
N VAL A 710 -60.60 23.64 19.18
CA VAL A 710 -61.24 24.89 18.73
C VAL A 710 -62.37 25.15 19.72
N GLU A 711 -62.24 26.16 20.58
CA GLU A 711 -63.41 26.95 20.97
C GLU A 711 -63.05 28.34 21.52
N HIS A 712 -63.74 29.32 20.96
CA HIS A 712 -63.92 30.72 21.32
C HIS A 712 -63.43 31.23 22.69
N LYS A 713 -62.70 32.36 22.65
CA LYS A 713 -63.02 33.60 23.40
C LYS A 713 -62.07 34.76 23.06
N THR A 714 -62.59 35.81 22.42
CA THR A 714 -62.26 37.22 22.71
C THR A 714 -62.90 37.60 24.07
N PRO A 715 -62.52 38.69 24.79
CA PRO A 715 -61.99 39.97 24.27
C PRO A 715 -60.93 40.69 25.16
N GLU A 716 -60.60 41.91 24.73
CA GLU A 716 -60.16 43.10 25.51
C GLU A 716 -58.70 43.60 25.45
N HIS A 717 -58.58 44.70 24.71
CA HIS A 717 -57.82 45.92 24.99
C HIS A 717 -57.20 46.05 26.40
N LYS A 718 -55.89 46.37 26.43
CA LYS A 718 -55.36 47.39 27.34
C LYS A 718 -54.13 48.09 26.76
N THR A 719 -54.25 49.40 26.70
CA THR A 719 -53.26 50.43 26.41
C THR A 719 -52.42 50.76 27.64
N ALA A 720 -51.12 51.03 27.47
CA ALA A 720 -50.28 51.90 28.31
C ALA A 720 -48.98 52.20 27.54
N LYS A 721 -48.77 53.42 26.99
CA LYS A 721 -48.11 54.60 27.62
C LYS A 721 -46.74 54.25 28.23
N SER A 722 -45.63 54.56 27.55
CA SER A 722 -44.93 55.86 27.47
C SER A 722 -44.09 56.20 28.70
N GLY A 723 -42.77 56.34 28.52
CA GLY A 723 -41.99 57.36 29.21
C GLY A 723 -40.58 56.96 29.66
N PRO A 724 -39.60 57.89 29.64
CA PRO A 724 -38.22 57.61 29.27
C PRO A 724 -37.19 57.97 30.36
N GLU A 725 -35.94 57.56 30.18
CA GLU A 725 -34.68 58.17 30.67
C GLU A 725 -33.55 57.18 30.30
N GLY A 726 -32.48 57.51 29.57
CA GLY A 726 -31.72 58.75 29.54
C GLY A 726 -30.45 58.56 30.36
N SER A 727 -29.34 58.15 29.72
CA SER A 727 -27.99 58.60 30.11
C SER A 727 -26.91 58.20 29.10
N GLN A 728 -26.25 59.26 28.64
CA GLN A 728 -25.15 59.35 27.69
C GLN A 728 -23.83 58.82 28.27
N LYS A 729 -22.93 58.31 27.40
CA LYS A 729 -21.51 58.67 27.49
C LYS A 729 -20.75 58.52 26.16
N LYS A 730 -20.55 59.70 25.54
CA LYS A 730 -19.34 60.22 24.86
C LYS A 730 -18.54 59.34 23.89
N THR A 731 -18.80 59.63 22.61
CA THR A 731 -17.87 60.08 21.56
C THR A 731 -16.39 60.30 21.91
N LYS A 732 -15.51 59.81 21.02
CA LYS A 732 -14.33 60.53 20.51
C LYS A 732 -14.17 60.24 19.02
N GLU A 733 -14.32 61.28 18.21
CA GLU A 733 -13.99 61.37 16.79
C GLU A 733 -12.52 61.78 16.57
N HIS A 734 -12.09 61.58 15.32
CA HIS A 734 -10.97 62.15 14.53
C HIS A 734 -10.07 61.03 14.00
N SER A 735 -9.69 60.93 12.73
CA SER A 735 -9.88 61.76 11.53
C SER A 735 -9.17 61.03 10.37
N THR A 736 -9.80 60.90 9.20
CA THR A 736 -9.16 60.63 7.88
C THR A 736 -8.57 61.93 7.29
N PRO A 737 -7.89 61.97 6.11
CA PRO A 737 -7.52 60.92 5.14
C PRO A 737 -6.04 61.00 4.66
N GLY A 738 -5.58 60.00 3.88
CA GLY A 738 -4.26 60.06 3.23
C GLY A 738 -4.14 59.12 2.03
N THR A 739 -4.29 59.69 0.84
CA THR A 739 -4.00 59.13 -0.50
C THR A 739 -2.50 59.27 -0.82
N ILE A 740 -1.93 58.34 -1.61
CA ILE A 740 -0.76 58.40 -2.56
C ILE A 740 -0.36 56.92 -2.79
N SER A 741 -0.56 56.29 -3.96
CA SER A 741 -0.05 56.49 -5.33
C SER A 741 1.37 55.92 -5.60
N SER A 742 1.47 55.32 -6.80
CA SER A 742 2.64 54.83 -7.56
C SER A 742 3.17 53.44 -7.20
N LYS A 743 3.60 52.58 -8.13
CA LYS A 743 3.63 52.49 -9.61
C LYS A 743 4.15 51.07 -9.95
N ASP A 744 4.22 50.73 -11.24
CA ASP A 744 4.86 49.54 -11.88
C ASP A 744 3.83 48.49 -12.31
N GLU A 745 3.70 48.01 -13.55
CA GLU A 745 4.33 48.22 -14.87
C GLU A 745 3.26 47.75 -15.90
N ILE A 746 2.77 48.62 -16.78
CA ILE A 746 3.00 48.66 -18.25
C ILE A 746 3.10 47.30 -18.97
N ALA A 747 2.15 47.14 -19.90
CA ALA A 747 2.03 46.13 -20.94
C ALA A 747 3.17 46.15 -21.97
N ASP A 748 3.42 45.02 -22.66
CA ASP A 748 3.31 45.03 -24.13
C ASP A 748 3.25 43.62 -24.77
N ILE A 749 2.25 43.50 -25.65
CA ILE A 749 2.25 42.94 -27.01
C ILE A 749 3.16 41.74 -27.36
N GLY A 750 2.57 40.74 -28.02
CA GLY A 750 3.31 40.04 -29.09
C GLY A 750 2.88 38.61 -29.42
N SER A 751 1.95 38.51 -30.37
CA SER A 751 1.52 37.32 -31.12
C SER A 751 2.63 36.43 -31.72
N SER A 752 2.38 35.11 -31.77
CA SER A 752 2.79 34.19 -32.86
C SER A 752 1.97 32.89 -32.73
N LEU A 753 0.92 32.69 -33.56
CA LEU A 753 0.91 31.83 -34.76
C LEU A 753 1.29 30.37 -34.45
N LYS A 754 0.32 29.44 -34.39
CA LYS A 754 -0.34 28.70 -35.50
C LYS A 754 0.34 27.36 -35.80
N ASP A 755 -0.51 26.37 -36.03
CA ASP A 755 -0.29 25.04 -36.63
C ASP A 755 0.52 24.00 -35.87
N SER A 756 -0.16 22.95 -35.42
CA SER A 756 -0.32 21.80 -36.31
C SER A 756 -1.45 20.88 -35.85
N SER A 757 -2.26 20.51 -36.82
CA SER A 757 -3.36 19.56 -36.80
C SER A 757 -2.89 18.10 -36.63
N LEU A 758 -3.78 17.29 -36.03
CA LEU A 758 -4.14 15.92 -36.43
C LEU A 758 -3.14 15.15 -37.31
N GLN A 759 -2.64 14.01 -36.81
CA GLN A 759 -3.19 12.68 -37.15
C GLN A 759 -2.36 11.55 -36.52
N ASP A 760 -3.08 10.58 -35.96
CA ASP A 760 -2.87 9.13 -36.03
C ASP A 760 -1.45 8.55 -35.99
N LEU A 761 -1.21 7.66 -35.01
CA LEU A 761 -0.95 6.22 -35.20
C LEU A 761 -0.01 5.64 -34.11
N ILE A 762 -0.57 4.65 -33.40
CA ILE A 762 0.08 3.43 -32.87
C ILE A 762 0.97 3.58 -31.62
N LYS A 763 0.37 3.44 -30.42
CA LYS A 763 0.43 2.22 -29.58
C LYS A 763 -0.41 2.36 -28.33
#